data_AF-A0A396YQS9-F1
#
_entry.id   AF-A0A396YQS9-F1
#
_cell.length_a   1.000
_cell.length_b   1.000
_cell.length_c   1.000
_cell.angle_alpha   90.00
_cell.angle_beta   90.00
_cell.angle_gamma   90.00
#
_symmetry.space_group_name_H-M   'P 1'
#
loop_
_entity.id
_entity.type
_entity.pdbx_description
1 polymer ?
#
loop_
_entity_poly.entity_id
_entity_poly.type
_entity_poly.pdbx_seq_one_letter_code
_entity_poly.pdbx_strand_id
1 'polypeptide(L)'
;MSIRVALTHETTYLYDRKITLSPHVIRLRPAPHCKTNIVSYSLKVEPEKQFLNWQQDPFGNFQARLVFPEKTDKLSVLVDLIVDMKVINPFDFFVEAYAEDYPFEYEEILKLELAPYLSASENGTLLQSYLKTLRADGIVEKKRIIDFIVELNRRISSDIGYIIRLEPGVQTCEDSLQKRTGSCRDSSFLLVQILRHFGLAARFVSGYLIQLKADQAPLEGPKGPEKDFTDLHAWAEVFLPGAGWVGMDPTSGLLTGEGHIPLAATPEPMSAAPIFGYADPAETKFEFRMEVERISESPRVTLPYNESKWNDILRRGKALDHKIHDLGLKISIGGEPTFISDLDREGAEWNHEALGEEKFKLSKELMYRLKKDFTSGSLLQFSQGKWYPGEPLPRWSMNCLWRKDEIPLWKDDSLLIDNPDSPKKKREELDAHKASETLACAICRTLGIDLSYMIPMYEDNLYYLWKEANLPFELEKKLATAFDTLERQRLLKVLDKGFKKEVAFAIPVYYNYVNNQWESSAWDFRREKLFLIPGDSPAGLRIPFASISDRFRAIPEFTSIEKKETLPSRKVLEERIRKRVDAPPKMFGEKELPIQSTLVVEVRDGIVHVFLPPVPTTDVWVDLIASVEQATLASGFQVRLEGYEPSSDSRIGLFRITPDPGVIEVNLHPSTSFAELENKTKVLYERASETKLSTEKFQVDGRASGTGGGNHITVGALTPEESPFLMRPDLLRSLATYWQHHPSLSYLFSGLFIGTTSQSPRMDEGREEILYEFEVACRQVDNLESVPPWLVDRLFRNLLVDITGNTHRSEISIDKLYSPTGSTGRLGLVEFRAFEMPPHYKMSVVQQMFVLSLLCRFWEKPYKLPPIRRGTELHDKYLLPFYVWEDFKDVLRDLKEHGYSFYEEDFIPFFEFRFPEYGHVQKDGIKIEVRMALEPWDVLGEEANSFGTSRAVDSALERIQVRVEGWTEGRYVLSCNGYEVPLRATGKNGEAVAGVRFKAWAPVFTLHPNLPITNPLVFDLWDTWSERSIGGCKYFISHPGGRSYDTFPVNSFEAESRRISRFSDLGHTAGMTHRPKNLSHPHSPYTLDLRLAPGPGWKKKTS
;
A
#
# COMPACT_ATOMS: atom_id res chain seq x y z
N MET A 1 -7.69 -2.95 15.72
CA MET A 1 -6.84 -2.66 16.91
C MET A 1 -7.44 -1.46 17.61
N SER A 2 -7.41 -1.38 18.93
CA SER A 2 -8.01 -0.23 19.63
C SER A 2 -6.99 0.52 20.46
N ILE A 3 -7.21 1.83 20.59
CA ILE A 3 -6.42 2.70 21.46
C ILE A 3 -7.22 2.89 22.74
N ARG A 4 -6.64 2.51 23.89
CA ARG A 4 -7.27 2.82 25.18
C ARG A 4 -6.83 4.17 25.65
N VAL A 5 -7.80 4.99 25.98
CA VAL A 5 -7.60 6.39 26.35
C VAL A 5 -8.25 6.65 27.71
N ALA A 6 -7.52 7.31 28.60
CA ALA A 6 -8.05 7.91 29.82
C ALA A 6 -8.45 9.35 29.53
N LEU A 7 -9.65 9.74 29.93
CA LEU A 7 -10.13 11.11 29.97
C LEU A 7 -10.36 11.49 31.42
N THR A 8 -9.76 12.59 31.84
CA THR A 8 -10.01 13.22 33.13
C THR A 8 -10.70 14.56 32.90
N HIS A 9 -11.86 14.75 33.53
CA HIS A 9 -12.59 16.01 33.54
C HIS A 9 -12.82 16.45 34.97
N GLU A 10 -12.27 17.61 35.33
CA GLU A 10 -12.50 18.28 36.60
C GLU A 10 -13.13 19.66 36.37
N THR A 11 -14.28 19.89 37.00
CA THR A 11 -14.90 21.22 37.08
C THR A 11 -14.98 21.63 38.55
N THR A 12 -14.44 22.79 38.89
CA THR A 12 -14.40 23.32 40.26
C THR A 12 -14.99 24.74 40.31
N TYR A 13 -15.96 24.92 41.21
CA TYR A 13 -16.52 26.20 41.61
C TYR A 13 -16.01 26.51 43.02
N LEU A 14 -15.31 27.63 43.17
CA LEU A 14 -14.86 28.16 44.46
C LEU A 14 -15.69 29.39 44.79
N TYR A 15 -16.30 29.39 45.97
CA TYR A 15 -17.13 30.48 46.46
C TYR A 15 -16.35 31.30 47.48
N ASP A 16 -16.54 32.62 47.49
CA ASP A 16 -15.93 33.54 48.45
C ASP A 16 -16.35 33.29 49.91
N ARG A 17 -17.42 32.52 50.11
CA ARG A 17 -17.98 32.16 51.42
C ARG A 17 -18.72 30.82 51.37
N LYS A 18 -19.04 30.27 52.55
CA LYS A 18 -19.89 29.08 52.67
C LYS A 18 -21.33 29.38 52.26
N ILE A 19 -21.80 28.72 51.21
CA ILE A 19 -23.13 28.84 50.63
C ILE A 19 -23.94 27.55 50.74
N THR A 20 -25.25 27.67 50.59
CA THR A 20 -26.15 26.53 50.40
C THR A 20 -26.20 26.16 48.92
N LEU A 21 -26.03 24.88 48.61
CA LEU A 21 -26.27 24.34 47.27
C LEU A 21 -27.65 23.69 47.24
N SER A 22 -28.50 24.11 46.30
CA SER A 22 -29.76 23.44 45.99
C SER A 22 -29.49 22.04 45.39
N PRO A 23 -30.51 21.19 45.19
CA PRO A 23 -30.30 19.93 44.49
C PRO A 23 -29.63 20.13 43.12
N HIS A 24 -28.52 19.44 42.87
CA HIS A 24 -27.78 19.47 41.62
C HIS A 24 -28.06 18.22 40.79
N VAL A 25 -27.92 18.34 39.47
CA VAL A 25 -27.98 17.26 38.50
C VAL A 25 -26.68 17.25 37.72
N ILE A 26 -26.00 16.11 37.69
CA ILE A 26 -24.77 15.88 36.92
C ILE A 26 -25.06 14.85 35.83
N ARG A 27 -24.77 15.21 34.57
CA ARG A 27 -24.94 14.40 33.36
C ARG A 27 -23.60 14.16 32.67
N LEU A 28 -22.61 13.72 33.43
CA LEU A 28 -21.24 13.49 32.96
C LEU A 28 -20.90 11.99 32.83
N ARG A 29 -21.91 11.12 32.86
CA ARG A 29 -21.77 9.69 32.58
C ARG A 29 -22.18 9.41 31.13
N PRO A 30 -21.38 8.68 30.33
CA PRO A 30 -21.75 8.29 28.97
C PRO A 30 -23.13 7.65 28.89
N ALA A 31 -23.91 8.07 27.90
CA ALA A 31 -25.28 7.63 27.69
C ALA A 31 -25.34 6.13 27.31
N PRO A 32 -26.45 5.43 27.59
CA PRO A 32 -26.58 4.00 27.27
C PRO A 32 -26.41 3.65 25.78
N HIS A 33 -26.66 4.62 24.89
CA HIS A 33 -26.57 4.45 23.43
C HIS A 33 -25.18 4.83 22.87
N CYS A 34 -24.19 5.10 23.73
CA CYS A 34 -22.82 5.35 23.29
C CYS A 34 -22.28 4.13 22.53
N LYS A 35 -21.81 4.35 21.30
CA LYS A 35 -21.23 3.30 20.45
C LYS A 35 -19.79 2.96 20.86
N THR A 36 -19.06 3.92 21.44
CA THR A 36 -17.70 3.74 21.94
C THR A 36 -17.75 2.93 23.24
N ASN A 37 -16.93 1.88 23.33
CA ASN A 37 -16.94 1.00 24.49
C ASN A 37 -16.32 1.69 25.72
N ILE A 38 -17.11 1.84 26.78
CA ILE A 38 -16.68 2.44 28.04
C ILE A 38 -16.13 1.35 28.95
N VAL A 39 -14.81 1.35 29.17
CA VAL A 39 -14.11 0.35 29.96
C VAL A 39 -14.24 0.63 31.46
N SER A 40 -14.15 1.90 31.86
CA SER A 40 -14.25 2.33 33.25
C SER A 40 -14.85 3.72 33.35
N TYR A 41 -15.58 3.98 34.43
CA TYR A 41 -16.15 5.29 34.76
C TYR A 41 -16.11 5.51 36.27
N SER A 42 -15.68 6.71 36.69
CA SER A 42 -15.71 7.17 38.07
C SER A 42 -16.26 8.59 38.16
N LEU A 43 -17.01 8.86 39.23
CA LEU A 43 -17.51 10.19 39.58
C LEU A 43 -17.15 10.48 41.04
N LYS A 44 -16.34 11.50 41.27
CA LYS A 44 -16.07 12.05 42.60
C LYS A 44 -16.63 13.47 42.68
N VAL A 45 -17.36 13.76 43.76
CA VAL A 45 -17.95 15.08 44.00
C VAL A 45 -17.57 15.57 45.40
N GLU A 46 -17.12 16.81 45.49
CA GLU A 46 -16.84 17.53 46.74
C GLU A 46 -17.85 18.68 46.91
N PRO A 47 -18.43 18.90 48.10
CA PRO A 47 -18.11 18.27 49.39
C PRO A 47 -18.56 16.79 49.47
N GLU A 48 -17.81 15.96 50.20
CA GLU A 48 -18.01 14.48 50.31
C GLU A 48 -19.22 14.02 51.14
N LYS A 49 -19.85 14.94 51.87
CA LYS A 49 -21.12 14.68 52.55
C LYS A 49 -22.27 15.13 51.66
N GLN A 50 -22.69 14.28 50.76
CA GLN A 50 -23.83 14.50 49.87
C GLN A 50 -24.69 13.25 49.75
N PHE A 51 -25.98 13.45 49.54
CA PHE A 51 -26.85 12.37 49.10
C PHE A 51 -26.79 12.30 47.57
N LEU A 52 -26.36 11.15 47.02
CA LEU A 52 -26.27 10.91 45.58
C LEU A 52 -27.27 9.81 45.18
N ASN A 53 -28.13 10.12 44.21
CA ASN A 53 -29.05 9.16 43.60
C ASN A 53 -28.87 9.10 42.09
N TRP A 54 -28.58 7.92 41.53
CA TRP A 54 -28.53 7.71 40.09
C TRP A 54 -29.93 7.41 39.54
N GLN A 55 -30.30 8.06 38.45
CA GLN A 55 -31.55 7.83 37.74
C GLN A 55 -31.36 7.99 36.23
N GLN A 56 -32.36 7.54 35.46
CA GLN A 56 -32.49 7.90 34.05
C GLN A 56 -33.55 9.00 33.91
N ASP A 57 -33.28 9.97 33.04
CA ASP A 57 -34.28 10.97 32.66
C ASP A 57 -35.31 10.37 31.67
N PRO A 58 -36.42 11.08 31.34
CA PRO A 58 -37.41 10.59 30.37
C PRO A 58 -36.87 10.30 28.97
N PHE A 59 -35.66 10.76 28.64
CA PHE A 59 -34.99 10.55 27.36
C PHE A 59 -33.94 9.42 27.42
N GLY A 60 -33.81 8.75 28.57
CA GLY A 60 -32.91 7.63 28.79
C GLY A 60 -31.47 8.01 29.17
N ASN A 61 -31.18 9.29 29.43
CA ASN A 61 -29.84 9.74 29.82
C ASN A 61 -29.59 9.43 31.29
N PHE A 62 -28.35 9.03 31.64
CA PHE A 62 -27.98 8.88 33.03
C PHE A 62 -27.78 10.24 33.69
N GLN A 63 -28.36 10.42 34.88
CA GLN A 63 -28.14 11.60 35.69
C GLN A 63 -27.93 11.26 37.17
N ALA A 64 -26.91 11.85 37.77
CA ALA A 64 -26.71 11.83 39.22
C ALA A 64 -27.42 13.04 39.83
N ARG A 65 -28.39 12.79 40.71
CA ARG A 65 -29.07 13.84 41.48
C ARG A 65 -28.42 13.93 42.85
N LEU A 66 -27.88 15.09 43.17
CA LEU A 66 -27.16 15.34 44.42
C LEU A 66 -27.90 16.33 45.30
N VAL A 67 -27.93 16.06 46.61
CA VAL A 67 -28.43 16.98 47.62
C VAL A 67 -27.34 17.20 48.66
N PHE A 68 -27.02 18.47 48.92
CA PHE A 68 -25.96 18.87 49.84
C PHE A 68 -26.58 19.36 51.15
N PRO A 69 -26.44 18.62 52.28
CA PRO A 69 -27.01 19.00 53.56
C PRO A 69 -26.22 20.10 54.29
N GLU A 70 -24.93 20.26 54.00
CA GLU A 70 -24.04 21.22 54.65
C GLU A 70 -23.68 22.38 53.71
N LYS A 71 -23.42 23.57 54.28
CA LYS A 71 -22.90 24.69 53.50
C LYS A 71 -21.46 24.46 53.10
N THR A 72 -21.09 24.84 51.88
CA THR A 72 -19.75 24.65 51.31
C THR A 72 -19.23 25.92 50.66
N ASP A 73 -17.92 26.09 50.63
CA ASP A 73 -17.19 27.10 49.87
C ASP A 73 -16.58 26.54 48.57
N LYS A 74 -16.77 25.24 48.31
CA LYS A 74 -16.30 24.56 47.10
C LYS A 74 -17.32 23.55 46.60
N LEU A 75 -17.54 23.53 45.28
CA LEU A 75 -18.16 22.41 44.56
C LEU A 75 -17.15 21.92 43.51
N SER A 76 -16.67 20.69 43.63
CA SER A 76 -15.81 20.08 42.61
C SER A 76 -16.42 18.79 42.11
N VAL A 77 -16.41 18.61 40.80
CA VAL A 77 -16.90 17.44 40.10
C VAL A 77 -15.76 16.90 39.25
N LEU A 78 -15.27 15.73 39.63
CA LEU A 78 -14.20 15.01 38.95
C LEU A 78 -14.78 13.74 38.32
N VAL A 79 -14.58 13.60 37.02
CA VAL A 79 -14.91 12.41 36.24
C VAL A 79 -13.64 11.83 35.65
N ASP A 80 -13.49 10.53 35.80
CA ASP A 80 -12.42 9.74 35.17
C ASP A 80 -13.07 8.65 34.32
N LEU A 81 -12.65 8.55 33.07
CA LEU A 81 -13.26 7.72 32.04
C LEU A 81 -12.17 7.00 31.25
N ILE A 82 -12.25 5.67 31.17
CA ILE A 82 -11.40 4.89 30.26
C ILE A 82 -12.27 4.39 29.11
N VAL A 83 -11.88 4.74 27.88
CA VAL A 83 -12.59 4.34 26.66
C VAL A 83 -11.70 3.55 25.71
N ASP A 84 -12.34 2.67 24.95
CA ASP A 84 -11.71 1.88 23.90
C ASP A 84 -12.05 2.48 22.53
N MET A 85 -11.10 3.24 21.96
CA MET A 85 -11.27 3.96 20.70
C MET A 85 -11.11 2.99 19.53
N LYS A 86 -12.23 2.47 19.04
CA LYS A 86 -12.34 1.69 17.80
C LYS A 86 -12.92 2.58 16.71
N VAL A 87 -12.37 2.52 15.50
CA VAL A 87 -12.88 3.30 14.36
C VAL A 87 -14.34 2.93 14.10
N ILE A 88 -15.21 3.94 14.02
CA ILE A 88 -16.62 3.78 13.68
C ILE A 88 -16.87 4.43 12.33
N ASN A 89 -17.34 3.67 11.34
CA ASN A 89 -17.87 4.27 10.11
C ASN A 89 -19.20 4.97 10.41
N PRO A 90 -19.28 6.31 10.29
CA PRO A 90 -20.50 7.04 10.62
C PRO A 90 -21.61 6.84 9.58
N PHE A 91 -21.32 6.23 8.43
CA PHE A 91 -22.27 5.90 7.35
C PHE A 91 -22.72 4.44 7.37
N ASP A 92 -22.43 3.70 8.43
CA ASP A 92 -22.75 2.28 8.54
C ASP A 92 -24.13 2.04 9.15
N PHE A 93 -25.16 2.34 8.34
CA PHE A 93 -26.56 2.15 8.69
C PHE A 93 -27.41 1.95 7.43
N PHE A 94 -28.65 1.50 7.62
CA PHE A 94 -29.66 1.37 6.56
C PHE A 94 -30.78 2.34 6.82
N VAL A 95 -31.42 2.84 5.77
CA VAL A 95 -32.62 3.68 5.87
C VAL A 95 -33.78 2.89 5.29
N GLU A 96 -34.98 3.04 5.87
CA GLU A 96 -36.21 2.46 5.31
C GLU A 96 -36.46 2.99 3.90
N ALA A 97 -37.01 2.16 3.01
CA ALA A 97 -37.18 2.49 1.60
C ALA A 97 -38.02 3.78 1.37
N TYR A 98 -38.99 4.07 2.25
CA TYR A 98 -39.80 5.28 2.14
C TYR A 98 -39.08 6.57 2.56
N ALA A 99 -37.96 6.44 3.28
CA ALA A 99 -37.15 7.54 3.82
C ALA A 99 -35.80 7.68 3.11
N GLU A 100 -35.56 6.92 2.03
CA GLU A 100 -34.31 6.93 1.27
C GLU A 100 -34.00 8.30 0.65
N ASP A 101 -35.03 9.00 0.17
CA ASP A 101 -34.93 10.34 -0.39
C ASP A 101 -35.56 11.38 0.55
N TYR A 102 -34.95 12.56 0.63
CA TYR A 102 -35.60 13.74 1.20
C TYR A 102 -36.46 14.44 0.14
N PRO A 103 -37.64 14.99 0.47
CA PRO A 103 -38.35 14.84 1.75
C PRO A 103 -39.10 13.50 1.86
N PHE A 104 -39.27 13.02 3.08
CA PHE A 104 -40.13 11.89 3.42
C PHE A 104 -41.05 12.25 4.60
N GLU A 105 -42.09 11.44 4.82
CA GLU A 105 -42.96 11.56 5.99
C GLU A 105 -42.77 10.37 6.94
N TYR A 106 -42.71 10.65 8.24
CA TYR A 106 -42.72 9.61 9.27
C TYR A 106 -44.08 8.92 9.34
N GLU A 107 -44.08 7.61 9.55
CA GLU A 107 -45.29 6.85 9.89
C GLU A 107 -46.01 7.44 11.11
N GLU A 108 -47.35 7.35 11.16
CA GLU A 108 -48.17 8.08 12.14
C GLU A 108 -47.77 7.81 13.60
N ILE A 109 -47.56 6.53 13.97
CA ILE A 109 -47.18 6.13 15.33
C ILE A 109 -45.79 6.68 15.67
N LEU A 110 -44.83 6.48 14.78
CA LEU A 110 -43.46 6.96 14.96
C LEU A 110 -43.41 8.50 15.07
N LYS A 111 -44.24 9.20 14.30
CA LYS A 111 -44.37 10.66 14.37
C LYS A 111 -44.90 11.13 15.73
N LEU A 112 -45.84 10.41 16.34
CA LEU A 112 -46.33 10.69 17.69
C LEU A 112 -45.23 10.47 18.74
N GLU A 113 -44.47 9.39 18.63
CA GLU A 113 -43.34 9.08 19.52
C GLU A 113 -42.21 10.11 19.39
N LEU A 114 -41.99 10.65 18.19
CA LEU A 114 -40.99 11.67 17.90
C LEU A 114 -41.47 13.11 18.12
N ALA A 115 -42.70 13.33 18.58
CA ALA A 115 -43.31 14.66 18.66
C ALA A 115 -42.44 15.73 19.38
N PRO A 116 -41.78 15.44 20.53
CA PRO A 116 -40.90 16.41 21.18
C PRO A 116 -39.71 16.83 20.31
N TYR A 117 -39.25 15.97 19.42
CA TYR A 117 -38.09 16.18 18.57
C TYR A 117 -38.41 16.84 17.23
N LEU A 118 -39.71 16.94 16.88
CA LEU A 118 -40.21 17.61 15.67
C LEU A 118 -40.60 19.07 15.93
N SER A 119 -40.80 19.46 17.19
CA SER A 119 -41.29 20.80 17.55
C SER A 119 -40.17 21.85 17.47
N ALA A 120 -40.22 22.71 16.45
CA ALA A 120 -39.32 23.86 16.34
C ALA A 120 -39.68 24.91 17.42
N SER A 121 -38.74 25.17 18.33
CA SER A 121 -38.92 26.11 19.44
C SER A 121 -38.54 27.55 19.08
N GLU A 122 -37.85 27.77 17.95
CA GLU A 122 -37.52 29.09 17.42
C GLU A 122 -38.07 29.35 16.00
N ASN A 123 -38.52 30.57 15.73
CA ASN A 123 -39.10 30.95 14.44
C ASN A 123 -38.82 32.41 14.05
N GLY A 124 -37.59 32.87 14.26
CA GLY A 124 -37.17 34.25 13.99
C GLY A 124 -37.06 34.61 12.50
N THR A 125 -36.92 35.90 12.21
CA THR A 125 -36.86 36.46 10.85
C THR A 125 -35.61 36.05 10.05
N LEU A 126 -34.44 36.09 10.67
CA LEU A 126 -33.18 35.66 10.04
C LEU A 126 -33.19 34.16 9.81
N LEU A 127 -33.72 33.37 10.74
CA LEU A 127 -33.86 31.92 10.56
C LEU A 127 -34.76 31.62 9.35
N GLN A 128 -35.94 32.25 9.26
CA GLN A 128 -36.81 32.09 8.10
C GLN A 128 -36.18 32.55 6.78
N SER A 129 -35.39 33.62 6.80
CA SER A 129 -34.63 34.05 5.63
C SER A 129 -33.57 33.02 5.23
N TYR A 130 -32.84 32.47 6.19
CA TYR A 130 -31.81 31.48 5.95
C TYR A 130 -32.39 30.18 5.39
N LEU A 131 -33.52 29.70 5.93
CA LEU A 131 -34.26 28.56 5.39
C LEU A 131 -34.74 28.80 3.94
N LYS A 132 -35.02 30.04 3.52
CA LYS A 132 -35.33 30.37 2.12
C LYS A 132 -34.07 30.33 1.25
N THR A 133 -32.94 30.81 1.75
CA THR A 133 -31.64 30.73 1.06
C THR A 133 -31.24 29.26 0.83
N LEU A 134 -31.33 28.41 1.86
CA LEU A 134 -31.02 26.98 1.71
C LEU A 134 -31.89 26.30 0.62
N ARG A 135 -33.17 26.68 0.52
CA ARG A 135 -34.05 26.20 -0.56
C ARG A 135 -33.64 26.75 -1.93
N ALA A 136 -33.31 28.03 -2.01
CA ALA A 136 -32.89 28.67 -3.27
C ALA A 136 -31.57 28.13 -3.81
N ASP A 137 -30.66 27.71 -2.92
CA ASP A 137 -29.35 27.15 -3.25
C ASP A 137 -29.39 25.66 -3.62
N GLY A 138 -30.57 25.04 -3.69
CA GLY A 138 -30.74 23.64 -4.10
C GLY A 138 -30.46 22.58 -3.03
N ILE A 139 -30.19 22.98 -1.77
CA ILE A 139 -29.91 22.02 -0.69
C ILE A 139 -31.14 21.14 -0.40
N VAL A 140 -32.33 21.73 -0.47
CA VAL A 140 -33.62 21.11 -0.10
C VAL A 140 -34.29 20.41 -1.31
N GLU A 141 -33.60 20.28 -2.44
CA GLU A 141 -34.08 19.52 -3.59
C GLU A 141 -34.14 18.01 -3.30
N LYS A 142 -34.95 17.28 -4.08
CA LYS A 142 -35.08 15.84 -3.93
C LYS A 142 -33.73 15.15 -4.20
N LYS A 143 -33.16 14.54 -3.16
CA LYS A 143 -31.90 13.77 -3.20
C LYS A 143 -31.90 12.73 -2.08
N ARG A 144 -30.93 11.82 -2.09
CA ARG A 144 -30.81 10.81 -1.03
C ARG A 144 -30.63 11.51 0.32
N ILE A 145 -31.28 10.98 1.35
CA ILE A 145 -31.33 11.61 2.68
C ILE A 145 -29.93 11.82 3.28
N ILE A 146 -29.00 10.91 2.98
CA ILE A 146 -27.59 11.00 3.43
C ILE A 146 -26.90 12.21 2.78
N ASP A 147 -27.06 12.39 1.47
CA ASP A 147 -26.48 13.52 0.74
C ASP A 147 -27.05 14.85 1.27
N PHE A 148 -28.36 14.88 1.53
CA PHE A 148 -29.03 16.04 2.14
C PHE A 148 -28.44 16.42 3.50
N ILE A 149 -28.33 15.48 4.45
CA ILE A 149 -27.81 15.80 5.79
C ILE A 149 -26.33 16.18 5.74
N VAL A 150 -25.52 15.52 4.89
CA VAL A 150 -24.09 15.84 4.74
C VAL A 150 -23.91 17.24 4.15
N GLU A 151 -24.64 17.57 3.09
CA GLU A 151 -24.60 18.89 2.46
C GLU A 151 -25.05 19.99 3.43
N LEU A 152 -26.16 19.77 4.16
CA LEU A 152 -26.67 20.71 5.15
C LEU A 152 -25.65 20.94 6.28
N ASN A 153 -25.04 19.89 6.80
CA ASN A 153 -24.05 19.99 7.88
C ASN A 153 -22.82 20.80 7.44
N ARG A 154 -22.30 20.50 6.24
CA ARG A 154 -21.18 21.23 5.65
C ARG A 154 -21.53 22.69 5.40
N ARG A 155 -22.76 22.97 4.98
CA ARG A 155 -23.23 24.34 4.75
C ARG A 155 -23.22 25.17 6.03
N ILE A 156 -23.76 24.64 7.13
CA ILE A 156 -23.76 25.35 8.42
C ILE A 156 -22.33 25.59 8.92
N SER A 157 -21.45 24.59 8.81
CA SER A 157 -20.04 24.71 9.17
C SER A 157 -19.32 25.80 8.37
N SER A 158 -19.66 25.96 7.09
CA SER A 158 -19.12 27.04 6.25
C SER A 158 -19.71 28.42 6.55
N ASP A 159 -20.98 28.49 6.95
CA ASP A 159 -21.70 29.75 7.13
C ASP A 159 -21.55 30.35 8.54
N ILE A 160 -21.24 29.54 9.56
CA ILE A 160 -21.10 29.94 10.96
C ILE A 160 -19.67 29.67 11.45
N GLY A 161 -18.89 30.72 11.66
CA GLY A 161 -17.53 30.61 12.18
C GLY A 161 -17.47 30.14 13.64
N TYR A 162 -16.54 29.25 13.96
CA TYR A 162 -16.39 28.71 15.32
C TYR A 162 -15.65 29.68 16.26
N ILE A 163 -16.22 29.94 17.44
CA ILE A 163 -15.60 30.70 18.55
C ILE A 163 -15.79 29.99 19.90
N ILE A 164 -14.84 30.18 20.81
CA ILE A 164 -14.97 29.72 22.21
C ILE A 164 -15.76 30.76 23.00
N ARG A 165 -16.74 30.32 23.80
CA ARG A 165 -17.60 31.18 24.60
C ARG A 165 -17.72 30.71 26.03
N LEU A 166 -17.56 31.65 26.96
CA LEU A 166 -17.67 31.40 28.40
C LEU A 166 -19.04 31.78 28.97
N GLU A 167 -19.88 32.50 28.22
CA GLU A 167 -21.20 32.87 28.74
C GLU A 167 -22.08 31.62 28.94
N PRO A 168 -22.97 31.59 29.94
CA PRO A 168 -23.89 30.47 30.13
C PRO A 168 -24.98 30.45 29.03
N GLY A 169 -25.50 29.25 28.75
CA GLY A 169 -26.61 29.04 27.81
C GLY A 169 -26.21 29.01 26.34
N VAL A 170 -27.19 28.76 25.47
CA VAL A 170 -27.01 28.68 24.01
C VAL A 170 -27.49 29.99 23.37
N GLN A 171 -26.80 30.47 22.33
CA GLN A 171 -27.29 31.58 21.50
C GLN A 171 -28.61 31.22 20.83
N THR A 172 -29.46 32.21 20.63
CA THR A 172 -30.64 32.04 19.76
C THR A 172 -30.18 31.84 18.30
N CYS A 173 -31.03 31.25 17.47
CA CYS A 173 -30.78 31.13 16.03
C CYS A 173 -30.64 32.51 15.38
N GLU A 174 -31.42 33.52 15.82
CA GLU A 174 -31.29 34.89 15.34
C GLU A 174 -29.90 35.45 15.65
N ASP A 175 -29.40 35.30 16.89
CA ASP A 175 -28.07 35.76 17.26
C ASP A 175 -26.97 35.08 16.46
N SER A 176 -27.07 33.75 16.32
CA SER A 176 -26.08 32.94 15.59
C SER A 176 -26.00 33.35 14.12
N LEU A 177 -27.15 33.56 13.47
CA LEU A 177 -27.24 33.98 12.07
C LEU A 177 -26.86 35.45 11.87
N GLN A 178 -27.15 36.32 12.85
CA GLN A 178 -26.76 37.72 12.81
C GLN A 178 -25.23 37.87 12.94
N LYS A 179 -24.63 37.17 13.90
CA LYS A 179 -23.18 37.23 14.17
C LYS A 179 -22.36 36.41 13.20
N ARG A 180 -22.96 35.40 12.56
CA ARG A 180 -22.29 34.37 11.76
C ARG A 180 -21.14 33.69 12.48
N THR A 181 -21.22 33.64 13.81
CA THR A 181 -20.23 32.99 14.67
C THR A 181 -20.91 32.37 15.88
N GLY A 182 -20.39 31.24 16.37
CA GLY A 182 -20.95 30.53 17.50
C GLY A 182 -19.99 29.49 18.09
N SER A 183 -20.28 29.06 19.31
CA SER A 183 -19.66 27.89 19.94
C SER A 183 -20.32 26.59 19.48
N CYS A 184 -19.77 25.43 19.83
CA CYS A 184 -20.30 24.13 19.38
C CYS A 184 -21.78 23.92 19.73
N ARG A 185 -22.20 24.36 20.92
CA ARG A 185 -23.61 24.36 21.34
C ARG A 185 -24.51 25.28 20.51
N ASP A 186 -23.99 26.40 20.02
CA ASP A 186 -24.77 27.39 19.26
C ASP A 186 -25.08 26.85 17.85
N SER A 187 -24.04 26.40 17.13
CA SER A 187 -24.19 25.80 15.80
C SER A 187 -25.03 24.53 15.82
N SER A 188 -24.89 23.70 16.86
CA SER A 188 -25.68 22.48 17.03
C SER A 188 -27.16 22.75 17.25
N PHE A 189 -27.49 23.74 18.08
CA PHE A 189 -28.89 24.11 18.29
C PHE A 189 -29.51 24.75 17.05
N LEU A 190 -28.76 25.59 16.32
CA LEU A 190 -29.19 26.11 15.02
C LEU A 190 -29.51 24.98 14.03
N LEU A 191 -28.63 23.98 13.91
CA LEU A 191 -28.87 22.81 13.06
C LEU A 191 -30.13 22.02 13.50
N VAL A 192 -30.32 21.79 14.81
CA VAL A 192 -31.53 21.14 15.34
C VAL A 192 -32.79 21.89 14.92
N GLN A 193 -32.83 23.21 15.05
CA GLN A 193 -33.98 24.01 14.66
C GLN A 193 -34.23 23.95 13.15
N ILE A 194 -33.17 24.03 12.33
CA ILE A 194 -33.28 23.93 10.87
C ILE A 194 -33.86 22.57 10.44
N LEU A 195 -33.37 21.47 11.01
CA LEU A 195 -33.89 20.12 10.71
C LEU A 195 -35.37 20.00 11.06
N ARG A 196 -35.79 20.54 12.20
CA ARG A 196 -37.21 20.57 12.62
C ARG A 196 -38.09 21.37 11.68
N HIS A 197 -37.62 22.53 11.21
CA HIS A 197 -38.31 23.32 10.17
C HIS A 197 -38.41 22.61 8.82
N PHE A 198 -37.52 21.65 8.56
CA PHE A 198 -37.54 20.77 7.39
C PHE A 198 -38.31 19.46 7.62
N GLY A 199 -38.99 19.33 8.76
CA GLY A 199 -39.87 18.20 9.07
C GLY A 199 -39.14 16.96 9.60
N LEU A 200 -37.85 17.07 9.95
CA LEU A 200 -37.04 15.97 10.48
C LEU A 200 -36.93 16.06 12.00
N ALA A 201 -37.10 14.93 12.68
CA ALA A 201 -36.95 14.84 14.12
C ALA A 201 -35.49 14.99 14.50
N ALA A 202 -35.17 15.99 15.32
CA ALA A 202 -33.80 16.32 15.71
C ALA A 202 -33.66 16.58 17.21
N ARG A 203 -32.52 16.18 17.79
CA ARG A 203 -32.18 16.36 19.20
C ARG A 203 -30.81 16.99 19.39
N PHE A 204 -30.66 17.74 20.48
CA PHE A 204 -29.40 18.32 20.91
C PHE A 204 -28.64 17.32 21.78
N VAL A 205 -27.36 17.13 21.51
CA VAL A 205 -26.50 16.22 22.26
C VAL A 205 -25.37 17.00 22.93
N SER A 206 -25.18 16.77 24.22
CA SER A 206 -23.99 17.19 24.98
C SER A 206 -23.15 15.96 25.29
N GLY A 207 -21.84 16.05 25.05
CA GLY A 207 -20.94 14.93 25.19
C GLY A 207 -19.48 15.33 25.39
N TYR A 208 -18.61 14.33 25.44
CA TYR A 208 -17.17 14.54 25.26
C TYR A 208 -16.81 14.40 23.79
N LEU A 209 -15.86 15.21 23.34
CA LEU A 209 -15.14 14.98 22.09
C LEU A 209 -13.70 14.61 22.43
N ILE A 210 -13.26 13.44 21.98
CA ILE A 210 -11.86 13.02 22.01
C ILE A 210 -11.36 13.04 20.57
N GLN A 211 -10.30 13.80 20.30
CA GLN A 211 -9.61 13.74 19.02
C GLN A 211 -8.15 13.40 19.26
N LEU A 212 -7.73 12.28 18.68
CA LEU A 212 -6.36 11.83 18.74
C LEU A 212 -5.56 12.39 17.57
N LYS A 213 -4.31 12.73 17.82
CA LYS A 213 -3.35 13.05 16.78
C LYS A 213 -3.19 11.84 15.86
N ALA A 214 -3.40 12.07 14.56
CA ALA A 214 -3.16 11.04 13.54
C ALA A 214 -1.67 10.64 13.51
N ASP A 215 -1.41 9.37 13.21
CA ASP A 215 -0.04 8.83 13.13
C ASP A 215 0.79 9.50 12.03
N GLN A 216 0.13 9.82 10.92
CA GLN A 216 0.70 10.49 9.77
C GLN A 216 -0.17 11.69 9.41
N ALA A 217 0.47 12.81 9.09
CA ALA A 217 -0.24 13.99 8.65
C ALA A 217 -0.86 13.71 7.27
N PRO A 218 -2.16 14.01 7.05
CA PRO A 218 -2.74 13.88 5.73
C PRO A 218 -2.08 14.87 4.76
N LEU A 219 -1.81 14.43 3.54
CA LEU A 219 -1.26 15.28 2.48
C LEU A 219 -2.28 16.30 1.97
N GLU A 220 -3.56 15.94 1.98
CA GLU A 220 -4.70 16.76 1.59
C GLU A 220 -5.85 16.61 2.60
N GLY A 221 -6.65 17.66 2.75
CA GLY A 221 -7.75 17.72 3.72
C GLY A 221 -7.39 18.46 5.02
N PRO A 222 -8.35 18.59 5.96
CA PRO A 222 -8.12 19.28 7.22
C PRO A 222 -7.07 18.54 8.05
N LYS A 223 -6.04 19.26 8.49
CA LYS A 223 -5.09 18.72 9.48
C LYS A 223 -5.88 18.48 10.77
N GLY A 224 -5.90 17.23 11.22
CA GLY A 224 -6.39 16.88 12.55
C GLY A 224 -5.59 17.59 13.66
N PRO A 225 -5.87 17.33 14.94
CA PRO A 225 -5.22 18.06 16.01
C PRO A 225 -3.71 17.77 16.09
N GLU A 226 -2.91 18.77 16.47
CA GLU A 226 -1.45 18.65 16.58
C GLU A 226 -1.00 17.75 17.75
N LYS A 227 -1.87 17.61 18.75
CA LYS A 227 -1.72 16.77 19.94
C LYS A 227 -3.06 16.13 20.28
N ASP A 228 -3.04 15.05 21.06
CA ASP A 228 -4.28 14.50 21.59
C ASP A 228 -4.98 15.57 22.44
N PHE A 229 -6.28 15.72 22.22
CA PHE A 229 -7.07 16.65 23.01
C PHE A 229 -8.47 16.12 23.27
N THR A 230 -9.08 16.66 24.31
CA THR A 230 -10.47 16.42 24.64
C THR A 230 -11.12 17.68 25.17
N ASP A 231 -12.41 17.83 24.91
CA ASP A 231 -13.24 18.90 25.44
C ASP A 231 -14.68 18.44 25.65
N LEU A 232 -15.45 19.19 26.42
CA LEU A 232 -16.91 19.11 26.38
C LEU A 232 -17.39 19.68 25.05
N HIS A 233 -18.24 18.92 24.38
CA HIS A 233 -18.72 19.25 23.04
C HIS A 233 -20.22 19.10 22.92
N ALA A 234 -20.77 19.66 21.85
CA ALA A 234 -22.17 19.51 21.49
C ALA A 234 -22.31 19.30 19.99
N TRP A 235 -23.30 18.49 19.62
CA TRP A 235 -23.66 18.19 18.23
C TRP A 235 -25.18 18.00 18.11
N ALA A 236 -25.67 17.87 16.87
CA ALA A 236 -27.06 17.55 16.59
C ALA A 236 -27.20 16.08 16.19
N GLU A 237 -28.31 15.46 16.54
CA GLU A 237 -28.68 14.14 16.02
C GLU A 237 -30.04 14.21 15.31
N VAL A 238 -30.14 13.57 14.15
CA VAL A 238 -31.37 13.45 13.36
C VAL A 238 -31.85 12.01 13.37
N PHE A 239 -33.16 11.78 13.56
CA PHE A 239 -33.74 10.45 13.51
C PHE A 239 -34.15 10.10 12.08
N LEU A 240 -33.52 9.07 11.51
CA LEU A 240 -33.86 8.52 10.21
C LEU A 240 -34.46 7.11 10.40
N PRO A 241 -35.64 6.81 9.85
CA PRO A 241 -36.23 5.47 9.91
C PRO A 241 -35.25 4.42 9.37
N GLY A 242 -35.07 3.32 10.10
CA GLY A 242 -34.07 2.28 9.80
C GLY A 242 -32.70 2.54 10.42
N ALA A 243 -32.19 3.78 10.35
CA ALA A 243 -30.85 4.12 10.85
C ALA A 243 -30.85 4.50 12.34
N GLY A 244 -31.97 5.00 12.84
CA GLY A 244 -32.09 5.58 14.17
C GLY A 244 -31.49 6.99 14.23
N TRP A 245 -30.89 7.34 15.37
CA TRP A 245 -30.26 8.65 15.57
C TRP A 245 -28.88 8.71 14.91
N VAL A 246 -28.73 9.62 13.96
CA VAL A 246 -27.48 9.88 13.22
C VAL A 246 -26.90 11.22 13.67
N GLY A 247 -25.66 11.23 14.15
CA GLY A 247 -25.00 12.43 14.67
C GLY A 247 -24.31 13.26 13.60
N MET A 248 -24.50 14.57 13.70
CA MET A 248 -24.01 15.60 12.80
C MET A 248 -23.32 16.70 13.62
N ASP A 249 -22.03 16.94 13.36
CA ASP A 249 -21.27 17.99 14.01
C ASP A 249 -21.14 19.21 13.08
N PRO A 250 -21.94 20.27 13.29
CA PRO A 250 -21.92 21.45 12.43
C PRO A 250 -20.71 22.35 12.68
N THR A 251 -19.85 22.05 13.66
CA THR A 251 -18.60 22.80 13.82
C THR A 251 -17.54 22.34 12.82
N SER A 252 -17.43 21.03 12.63
CA SER A 252 -16.48 20.41 11.69
C SER A 252 -17.09 20.15 10.30
N GLY A 253 -18.42 20.13 10.19
CA GLY A 253 -19.13 19.73 8.97
C GLY A 253 -19.09 18.22 8.72
N LEU A 254 -18.68 17.42 9.71
CA LEU A 254 -18.56 15.97 9.64
C LEU A 254 -19.67 15.27 10.43
N LEU A 255 -19.94 14.00 10.11
CA LEU A 255 -20.76 13.14 10.96
C LEU A 255 -19.96 12.71 12.20
N THR A 256 -20.67 12.36 13.27
CA THR A 256 -20.06 11.95 14.54
C THR A 256 -19.38 10.59 14.44
N GLY A 257 -18.12 10.49 14.87
CA GLY A 257 -17.34 9.25 14.89
C GLY A 257 -17.12 8.72 16.31
N GLU A 258 -16.12 7.86 16.48
CA GLU A 258 -15.78 7.23 17.76
C GLU A 258 -15.34 8.20 18.87
N GLY A 259 -14.86 9.39 18.47
CA GLY A 259 -14.49 10.49 19.36
C GLY A 259 -15.68 11.19 20.03
N HIS A 260 -16.88 11.05 19.48
CA HIS A 260 -18.09 11.70 19.99
C HIS A 260 -18.78 10.79 21.01
N ILE A 261 -18.53 11.04 22.30
CA ILE A 261 -19.07 10.24 23.41
C ILE A 261 -20.30 10.96 23.99
N PRO A 262 -21.54 10.55 23.64
CA PRO A 262 -22.75 11.21 24.13
C PRO A 262 -22.88 11.03 25.64
N LEU A 263 -23.22 12.11 26.35
CA LEU A 263 -23.54 12.08 27.77
C LEU A 263 -25.04 12.28 28.00
N ALA A 264 -25.62 13.28 27.33
CA ALA A 264 -27.06 13.55 27.35
C ALA A 264 -27.57 14.00 25.98
N ALA A 265 -28.63 13.37 25.50
CA ALA A 265 -29.32 13.72 24.27
C ALA A 265 -30.78 14.09 24.56
N THR A 266 -31.19 15.32 24.24
CA THR A 266 -32.51 15.85 24.61
C THR A 266 -33.07 16.76 23.52
N PRO A 267 -34.40 16.96 23.45
CA PRO A 267 -34.98 17.92 22.51
C PRO A 267 -34.47 19.35 22.72
N GLU A 268 -34.32 19.79 23.98
CA GLU A 268 -33.95 21.17 24.30
C GLU A 268 -32.60 21.25 25.05
N PRO A 269 -31.69 22.17 24.69
CA PRO A 269 -30.32 22.23 25.26
C PRO A 269 -30.26 22.35 26.78
N MET A 270 -31.23 23.05 27.39
CA MET A 270 -31.29 23.20 28.86
C MET A 270 -31.38 21.86 29.59
N SER A 271 -31.99 20.85 28.96
CA SER A 271 -32.12 19.50 29.54
C SER A 271 -30.84 18.67 29.39
N ALA A 272 -29.93 19.07 28.50
CA ALA A 272 -28.63 18.43 28.28
C ALA A 272 -27.48 19.09 29.05
N ALA A 273 -27.76 20.11 29.90
CA ALA A 273 -26.73 20.79 30.67
C ALA A 273 -25.89 19.79 31.50
N PRO A 274 -24.54 19.79 31.37
CA PRO A 274 -23.67 18.82 32.04
C PRO A 274 -23.75 18.87 33.58
N ILE A 275 -23.84 20.07 34.14
CA ILE A 275 -24.09 20.33 35.56
C ILE A 275 -25.20 21.38 35.64
N PHE A 276 -26.27 21.06 36.38
CA PHE A 276 -27.40 21.97 36.58
C PHE A 276 -27.77 22.03 38.06
N GLY A 277 -27.93 23.23 38.61
CA GLY A 277 -28.31 23.45 39.99
C GLY A 277 -28.29 24.93 40.33
N TYR A 278 -28.83 25.27 41.51
CA TYR A 278 -28.82 26.63 42.04
C TYR A 278 -27.96 26.70 43.30
N ALA A 279 -27.33 27.85 43.49
CA ALA A 279 -26.49 28.18 44.64
C ALA A 279 -26.96 29.51 45.23
N ASP A 280 -26.74 29.73 46.54
CA ASP A 280 -26.92 31.07 47.12
C ASP A 280 -26.03 32.08 46.37
N PRO A 281 -26.46 33.35 46.19
CA PRO A 281 -25.64 34.37 45.55
C PRO A 281 -24.26 34.51 46.23
N ALA A 282 -23.19 34.35 45.47
CA ALA A 282 -21.79 34.42 45.93
C ALA A 282 -20.85 34.79 44.78
N GLU A 283 -19.71 35.38 45.11
CA GLU A 283 -18.64 35.55 44.12
C GLU A 283 -18.03 34.17 43.84
N THR A 284 -18.07 33.75 42.58
CA THR A 284 -17.66 32.40 42.18
C THR A 284 -16.46 32.47 41.25
N LYS A 285 -15.37 31.81 41.64
CA LYS A 285 -14.25 31.52 40.74
C LYS A 285 -14.47 30.15 40.11
N PHE A 286 -14.46 30.09 38.78
CA PHE A 286 -14.64 28.87 38.01
C PHE A 286 -13.30 28.38 37.47
N GLU A 287 -12.99 27.12 37.71
CA GLU A 287 -11.81 26.43 37.21
C GLU A 287 -12.25 25.14 36.52
N PHE A 288 -11.69 24.86 35.34
CA PHE A 288 -11.94 23.62 34.62
C PHE A 288 -10.63 23.04 34.10
N ARG A 289 -10.54 21.71 34.09
CA ARG A 289 -9.39 20.95 33.60
C ARG A 289 -9.91 19.73 32.84
N MET A 290 -9.44 19.56 31.62
CA MET A 290 -9.69 18.37 30.82
C MET A 290 -8.40 17.86 30.22
N GLU A 291 -8.15 16.57 30.40
CA GLU A 291 -6.93 15.90 29.95
C GLU A 291 -7.26 14.55 29.32
N VAL A 292 -6.43 14.17 28.37
CA VAL A 292 -6.53 12.90 27.66
C VAL A 292 -5.15 12.26 27.61
N GLU A 293 -5.08 10.96 27.92
CA GLU A 293 -3.84 10.19 27.92
C GLU A 293 -4.07 8.84 27.24
N ARG A 294 -3.17 8.44 26.34
CA ARG A 294 -3.15 7.09 25.77
C ARG A 294 -2.57 6.12 26.80
N ILE A 295 -3.41 5.27 27.40
CA ILE A 295 -3.01 4.28 28.41
C ILE A 295 -2.33 3.07 27.76
N SER A 296 -2.89 2.62 26.63
CA SER A 296 -2.41 1.44 25.91
C SER A 296 -2.67 1.59 24.44
N GLU A 297 -1.67 1.30 23.63
CA GLU A 297 -1.72 1.38 22.19
C GLU A 297 -1.16 0.10 21.59
N SER A 298 -2.00 -0.59 20.81
CA SER A 298 -1.53 -1.74 20.04
C SER A 298 -0.58 -1.23 18.94
N PRO A 299 0.59 -1.87 18.70
CA PRO A 299 1.49 -1.46 17.63
C PRO A 299 0.76 -1.41 16.28
N ARG A 300 0.79 -0.26 15.61
CA ARG A 300 0.13 -0.07 14.32
C ARG A 300 1.16 -0.02 13.20
N VAL A 301 0.73 -0.44 12.02
CA VAL A 301 1.55 -0.39 10.80
C VAL A 301 1.91 1.04 10.38
N THR A 302 1.04 2.00 10.68
CA THR A 302 1.20 3.44 10.39
C THR A 302 2.23 4.13 11.29
N LEU A 303 2.45 3.61 12.50
CA LEU A 303 3.44 4.08 13.47
C LEU A 303 4.08 2.88 14.19
N PRO A 304 4.97 2.13 13.51
CA PRO A 304 5.44 0.84 14.01
C PRO A 304 6.29 0.95 15.28
N TYR A 305 7.06 2.04 15.42
CA TYR A 305 7.97 2.24 16.54
C TYR A 305 7.96 3.69 17.03
N ASN A 306 7.87 3.85 18.35
CA ASN A 306 8.12 5.12 19.03
C ASN A 306 9.61 5.54 18.90
N GLU A 307 9.92 6.79 19.25
CA GLU A 307 11.27 7.34 19.07
C GLU A 307 12.35 6.58 19.84
N SER A 308 12.08 6.20 21.10
CA SER A 308 13.05 5.47 21.93
C SER A 308 13.40 4.10 21.33
N LYS A 309 12.39 3.34 20.90
CA LYS A 309 12.56 2.03 20.27
C LYS A 309 13.26 2.16 18.91
N TRP A 310 12.90 3.16 18.11
CA TRP A 310 13.56 3.41 16.83
C TRP A 310 15.05 3.76 17.01
N ASN A 311 15.38 4.61 17.98
CA ASN A 311 16.77 4.93 18.30
C ASN A 311 17.59 3.71 18.76
N ASP A 312 16.97 2.76 19.46
CA ASP A 312 17.61 1.49 19.81
C ASP A 312 17.90 0.63 18.56
N ILE A 313 16.93 0.50 17.65
CA ILE A 313 17.09 -0.22 16.36
C ILE A 313 18.25 0.41 15.57
N LEU A 314 18.30 1.74 15.45
CA LEU A 314 19.39 2.43 14.75
C LEU A 314 20.76 2.14 15.39
N ARG A 315 20.84 2.07 16.72
CA ARG A 315 22.09 1.71 17.43
C ARG A 315 22.53 0.29 17.10
N ARG A 316 21.59 -0.66 17.08
CA ARG A 316 21.86 -2.07 16.72
C ARG A 316 22.26 -2.23 15.24
N GLY A 317 21.64 -1.48 14.34
CA GLY A 317 22.04 -1.45 12.93
C GLY A 317 23.47 -0.95 12.72
N LYS A 318 23.89 0.10 13.44
CA LYS A 318 25.30 0.54 13.43
C LYS A 318 26.26 -0.51 14.00
N ALA A 319 25.84 -1.24 15.04
CA ALA A 319 26.64 -2.34 15.57
C ALA A 319 26.76 -3.51 14.57
N LEU A 320 25.74 -3.75 13.75
CA LEU A 320 25.79 -4.72 12.66
C LEU A 320 26.81 -4.32 11.59
N ASP A 321 26.89 -3.04 11.20
CA ASP A 321 27.93 -2.56 10.28
C ASP A 321 29.35 -2.85 10.81
N HIS A 322 29.59 -2.61 12.10
CA HIS A 322 30.88 -2.95 12.73
C HIS A 322 31.17 -4.45 12.66
N LYS A 323 30.17 -5.31 12.93
CA LYS A 323 30.34 -6.77 12.80
C LYS A 323 30.64 -7.20 11.36
N ILE A 324 29.90 -6.67 10.37
CA ILE A 324 30.15 -6.96 8.95
C ILE A 324 31.60 -6.63 8.59
N HIS A 325 32.09 -5.47 9.05
CA HIS A 325 33.47 -5.06 8.85
C HIS A 325 34.46 -6.00 9.54
N ASP A 326 34.23 -6.37 10.80
CA ASP A 326 35.12 -7.26 11.58
C ASP A 326 35.19 -8.68 10.99
N LEU A 327 34.11 -9.14 10.35
CA LEU A 327 34.06 -10.42 9.63
C LEU A 327 34.74 -10.38 8.25
N GLY A 328 35.19 -9.20 7.81
CA GLY A 328 35.80 -9.00 6.49
C GLY A 328 34.81 -9.14 5.32
N LEU A 329 33.50 -9.03 5.60
CA LEU A 329 32.44 -9.21 4.62
C LEU A 329 32.29 -7.96 3.74
N LYS A 330 32.28 -8.15 2.41
CA LYS A 330 31.90 -7.12 1.44
C LYS A 330 30.46 -7.34 1.04
N ILE A 331 29.55 -6.63 1.68
CA ILE A 331 28.11 -6.77 1.45
C ILE A 331 27.56 -5.56 0.71
N SER A 332 26.74 -5.84 -0.29
CA SER A 332 25.81 -4.91 -0.90
C SER A 332 24.39 -5.42 -0.66
N ILE A 333 23.47 -4.50 -0.37
CA ILE A 333 22.04 -4.78 -0.24
C ILE A 333 21.25 -3.79 -1.09
N GLY A 334 20.36 -4.32 -1.93
CA GLY A 334 19.42 -3.57 -2.73
C GLY A 334 18.00 -4.07 -2.49
N GLY A 335 17.03 -3.34 -3.03
CA GLY A 335 15.65 -3.75 -3.02
C GLY A 335 14.93 -3.35 -4.29
N GLU A 336 13.82 -4.05 -4.56
CA GLU A 336 12.87 -3.75 -5.63
C GLU A 336 11.50 -3.35 -5.02
N PRO A 337 11.42 -2.28 -4.20
CA PRO A 337 10.16 -1.83 -3.64
C PRO A 337 9.17 -1.42 -4.72
N THR A 338 7.90 -1.72 -4.46
CA THR A 338 6.82 -1.45 -5.41
C THR A 338 5.78 -0.51 -4.81
N PHE A 339 5.16 0.31 -5.67
CA PHE A 339 4.21 1.34 -5.28
C PHE A 339 2.97 1.35 -6.17
N ILE A 340 1.86 1.82 -5.62
CA ILE A 340 0.58 2.01 -6.33
C ILE A 340 0.04 3.42 -6.12
N SER A 341 -0.95 3.85 -6.91
CA SER A 341 -1.62 5.13 -6.70
C SER A 341 -2.44 5.15 -5.41
N ASP A 342 -2.32 6.23 -4.64
CA ASP A 342 -3.19 6.56 -3.51
C ASP A 342 -4.49 7.25 -3.95
N LEU A 343 -4.54 7.78 -5.19
CA LEU A 343 -5.67 8.53 -5.73
C LEU A 343 -6.67 7.63 -6.47
N ASP A 344 -6.17 6.63 -7.19
CA ASP A 344 -6.98 5.72 -7.99
C ASP A 344 -6.52 4.28 -7.75
N ARG A 345 -7.17 3.63 -6.77
CA ARG A 345 -6.91 2.23 -6.42
C ARG A 345 -7.65 1.24 -7.33
N GLU A 346 -8.64 1.71 -8.09
CA GLU A 346 -9.50 0.87 -8.93
C GLU A 346 -9.05 0.83 -10.40
N GLY A 347 -8.24 1.80 -10.81
CA GLY A 347 -7.67 1.89 -12.15
C GLY A 347 -7.05 0.58 -12.63
N ALA A 348 -7.28 0.23 -13.90
CA ALA A 348 -6.77 -0.99 -14.50
C ALA A 348 -5.24 -1.08 -14.42
N GLU A 349 -4.53 0.03 -14.63
CA GLU A 349 -3.07 0.15 -14.48
C GLU A 349 -2.55 -0.17 -13.07
N TRP A 350 -3.39 -0.07 -12.02
CA TRP A 350 -3.00 -0.37 -10.64
C TRP A 350 -3.47 -1.75 -10.17
N ASN A 351 -4.18 -2.48 -11.02
CA ASN A 351 -4.69 -3.81 -10.71
C ASN A 351 -4.13 -4.91 -11.61
N HIS A 352 -4.10 -4.72 -12.94
CA HIS A 352 -3.68 -5.76 -13.88
C HIS A 352 -2.94 -5.25 -15.12
N GLU A 353 -3.17 -4.02 -15.56
CA GLU A 353 -2.43 -3.45 -16.69
C GLU A 353 -1.03 -2.98 -16.25
N ALA A 354 -0.05 -3.14 -17.13
CA ALA A 354 1.30 -2.69 -16.87
C ALA A 354 1.49 -1.19 -17.13
N LEU A 355 0.86 -0.66 -18.18
CA LEU A 355 1.06 0.69 -18.66
C LEU A 355 -0.18 1.56 -18.40
N GLY A 356 0.03 2.86 -18.28
CA GLY A 356 -1.03 3.87 -18.37
C GLY A 356 -0.49 5.27 -18.11
N GLU A 357 -1.31 6.28 -18.42
CA GLU A 357 -0.87 7.67 -18.49
C GLU A 357 -0.56 8.25 -17.12
N GLU A 358 -1.45 8.05 -16.14
CA GLU A 358 -1.24 8.51 -14.77
C GLU A 358 -0.10 7.73 -14.11
N LYS A 359 0.02 6.40 -14.32
CA LYS A 359 1.19 5.63 -13.87
C LYS A 359 2.51 6.20 -14.41
N PHE A 360 2.59 6.51 -15.70
CA PHE A 360 3.78 7.10 -16.31
C PHE A 360 4.10 8.49 -15.73
N LYS A 361 3.07 9.32 -15.51
CA LYS A 361 3.20 10.65 -14.91
C LYS A 361 3.71 10.60 -13.48
N LEU A 362 3.11 9.77 -12.62
CA LEU A 362 3.55 9.58 -11.23
C LEU A 362 4.98 9.01 -11.17
N SER A 363 5.31 8.07 -12.05
CA SER A 363 6.67 7.49 -12.15
C SER A 363 7.72 8.54 -12.50
N LYS A 364 7.42 9.47 -13.42
CA LYS A 364 8.33 10.57 -13.75
C LYS A 364 8.51 11.52 -12.57
N GLU A 365 7.42 11.92 -11.92
CA GLU A 365 7.50 12.82 -10.77
C GLU A 365 8.36 12.20 -9.65
N LEU A 366 8.14 10.91 -9.34
CA LEU A 366 8.96 10.17 -8.37
C LEU A 366 10.42 10.11 -8.84
N MET A 367 10.68 9.77 -10.10
CA MET A 367 12.03 9.74 -10.68
C MET A 367 12.77 11.06 -10.48
N TYR A 368 12.12 12.20 -10.73
CA TYR A 368 12.75 13.51 -10.58
C TYR A 368 13.04 13.88 -9.13
N ARG A 369 12.15 13.56 -8.19
CA ARG A 369 12.41 13.77 -6.76
C ARG A 369 13.59 12.94 -6.29
N LEU A 370 13.61 11.65 -6.61
CA LEU A 370 14.72 10.77 -6.26
C LEU A 370 16.04 11.17 -6.95
N LYS A 371 15.99 11.62 -8.20
CA LYS A 371 17.16 12.18 -8.91
C LYS A 371 17.77 13.33 -8.10
N LYS A 372 16.94 14.24 -7.59
CA LYS A 372 17.37 15.41 -6.82
C LYS A 372 17.96 15.04 -5.45
N ASP A 373 17.40 14.03 -4.78
CA ASP A 373 17.88 13.63 -3.45
C ASP A 373 19.14 12.75 -3.51
N PHE A 374 19.26 11.85 -4.49
CA PHE A 374 20.34 10.85 -4.53
C PHE A 374 21.52 11.22 -5.41
N THR A 375 21.39 12.18 -6.32
CA THR A 375 22.41 12.41 -7.36
C THR A 375 22.69 13.88 -7.61
N SER A 376 23.87 14.16 -8.17
CA SER A 376 24.26 15.47 -8.70
C SER A 376 24.80 15.28 -10.12
N GLY A 377 24.40 16.15 -11.06
CA GLY A 377 24.86 16.09 -12.45
C GLY A 377 24.50 14.80 -13.21
N SER A 378 23.37 14.19 -12.87
CA SER A 378 22.87 12.92 -13.43
C SER A 378 22.12 13.10 -14.75
N LEU A 379 21.99 12.01 -15.49
CA LEU A 379 21.28 11.93 -16.76
C LEU A 379 20.07 11.01 -16.64
N LEU A 380 18.92 11.47 -17.18
CA LEU A 380 17.73 10.63 -17.34
C LEU A 380 17.73 10.02 -18.75
N GLN A 381 17.60 8.69 -18.82
CA GLN A 381 17.50 7.95 -20.07
C GLN A 381 16.30 6.99 -20.03
N PHE A 382 15.55 6.91 -21.13
CA PHE A 382 14.44 5.97 -21.29
C PHE A 382 14.87 4.74 -22.10
N SER A 383 14.86 3.55 -21.51
CA SER A 383 15.19 2.30 -22.22
C SER A 383 13.97 1.39 -22.37
N GLN A 384 14.14 0.28 -23.10
CA GLN A 384 13.14 -0.79 -23.13
C GLN A 384 13.12 -1.51 -21.78
N GLY A 385 11.93 -1.59 -21.18
CA GLY A 385 11.64 -2.42 -20.02
C GLY A 385 11.33 -3.88 -20.39
N LYS A 386 10.73 -4.61 -19.45
CA LYS A 386 10.28 -6.01 -19.65
C LYS A 386 9.28 -6.07 -20.81
N TRP A 387 9.39 -7.10 -21.67
CA TRP A 387 8.47 -7.36 -22.77
C TRP A 387 7.90 -8.77 -22.65
N TYR A 388 6.60 -8.90 -22.47
CA TYR A 388 5.95 -10.19 -22.29
C TYR A 388 5.30 -10.68 -23.60
N PRO A 389 5.22 -12.01 -23.83
CA PRO A 389 4.53 -12.56 -24.99
C PRO A 389 3.09 -12.02 -25.12
N GLY A 390 2.73 -11.53 -26.30
CA GLY A 390 1.41 -10.95 -26.58
C GLY A 390 1.33 -9.42 -26.45
N GLU A 391 2.34 -8.76 -25.87
CA GLU A 391 2.39 -7.29 -25.85
C GLU A 391 2.88 -6.73 -27.21
N PRO A 392 2.24 -5.68 -27.75
CA PRO A 392 2.59 -5.13 -29.06
C PRO A 392 3.91 -4.35 -29.06
N LEU A 393 4.33 -3.84 -27.89
CA LEU A 393 5.54 -3.07 -27.68
C LEU A 393 6.17 -3.45 -26.33
N PRO A 394 7.51 -3.36 -26.23
CA PRO A 394 8.17 -3.44 -24.93
C PRO A 394 7.74 -2.26 -24.06
N ARG A 395 7.69 -2.49 -22.75
CA ARG A 395 7.38 -1.45 -21.76
C ARG A 395 8.51 -0.42 -21.68
N TRP A 396 8.29 0.68 -20.97
CA TRP A 396 9.34 1.68 -20.72
C TRP A 396 10.16 1.35 -19.46
N SER A 397 11.40 1.81 -19.39
CA SER A 397 12.22 1.85 -18.17
C SER A 397 12.84 3.24 -18.06
N MET A 398 12.62 3.91 -16.94
CA MET A 398 13.26 5.21 -16.66
C MET A 398 14.53 4.97 -15.86
N ASN A 399 15.67 5.40 -16.38
CA ASN A 399 16.97 5.17 -15.79
C ASN A 399 17.61 6.50 -15.40
N CYS A 400 18.01 6.64 -14.13
CA CYS A 400 18.85 7.75 -13.67
C CYS A 400 20.29 7.27 -13.53
N LEU A 401 21.19 7.84 -14.34
CA LEU A 401 22.61 7.51 -14.35
C LEU A 401 23.43 8.68 -13.83
N TRP A 402 24.46 8.42 -13.03
CA TRP A 402 25.41 9.45 -12.57
C TRP A 402 26.81 8.88 -12.44
N ARG A 403 27.82 9.74 -12.44
CA ARG A 403 29.19 9.33 -12.15
C ARG A 403 29.42 9.35 -10.65
N LYS A 404 30.06 8.29 -10.14
CA LYS A 404 30.42 8.20 -8.71
C LYS A 404 31.56 9.16 -8.31
N ASP A 405 32.24 9.77 -9.28
CA ASP A 405 33.24 10.81 -9.06
C ASP A 405 32.66 12.23 -9.02
N GLU A 406 31.33 12.35 -8.98
CA GLU A 406 30.56 13.62 -8.89
C GLU A 406 30.76 14.57 -10.09
N ILE A 407 31.44 14.14 -11.15
CA ILE A 407 31.53 14.92 -12.38
C ILE A 407 30.20 14.77 -13.14
N PRO A 408 29.56 15.88 -13.59
CA PRO A 408 28.29 15.80 -14.29
C PRO A 408 28.38 15.02 -15.62
N LEU A 409 27.46 14.07 -15.81
CA LEU A 409 27.17 13.46 -17.11
C LEU A 409 26.46 14.46 -18.02
N TRP A 410 25.52 15.21 -17.45
CA TRP A 410 24.74 16.26 -18.09
C TRP A 410 24.77 17.51 -17.20
N LYS A 411 25.16 18.66 -17.76
CA LYS A 411 25.31 19.94 -17.07
C LYS A 411 24.04 20.76 -17.06
N ASP A 412 23.34 20.83 -18.19
CA ASP A 412 22.22 21.75 -18.39
C ASP A 412 20.88 21.00 -18.46
N ASP A 413 20.27 20.80 -17.29
CA ASP A 413 18.97 20.14 -17.16
C ASP A 413 17.83 20.91 -17.88
N SER A 414 18.04 22.18 -18.28
CA SER A 414 17.05 22.92 -19.08
C SER A 414 16.91 22.39 -20.52
N LEU A 415 17.92 21.65 -20.99
CA LEU A 415 17.94 20.99 -22.30
C LEU A 415 17.12 19.68 -22.32
N LEU A 416 16.75 19.14 -21.15
CA LEU A 416 15.93 17.94 -21.04
C LEU A 416 14.45 18.32 -20.96
N ILE A 417 13.65 17.77 -21.87
CA ILE A 417 12.21 18.06 -21.97
C ILE A 417 11.40 17.55 -20.77
N ASP A 418 11.90 16.50 -20.12
CA ASP A 418 11.22 15.84 -19.02
C ASP A 418 11.39 16.56 -17.69
N ASN A 419 12.34 17.50 -17.60
CA ASN A 419 12.61 18.25 -16.38
C ASN A 419 11.39 19.12 -16.01
N PRO A 420 10.80 18.95 -14.80
CA PRO A 420 9.63 19.71 -14.37
C PRO A 420 9.85 21.22 -14.38
N ASP A 421 11.07 21.67 -14.07
CA ASP A 421 11.45 23.08 -13.95
C ASP A 421 11.79 23.73 -15.30
N SER A 422 11.89 22.94 -16.38
CA SER A 422 12.20 23.44 -17.71
C SER A 422 11.02 24.22 -18.30
N PRO A 423 11.22 25.44 -18.86
CA PRO A 423 10.17 26.17 -19.55
C PRO A 423 9.69 25.36 -20.76
N LYS A 424 8.46 24.85 -20.70
CA LYS A 424 7.89 24.04 -21.78
C LYS A 424 7.56 24.93 -22.97
N LYS A 425 8.35 24.82 -24.06
CA LYS A 425 7.96 25.39 -25.36
C LYS A 425 6.67 24.70 -25.84
N LYS A 426 5.76 25.44 -26.50
CA LYS A 426 4.52 24.88 -27.04
C LYS A 426 4.84 23.75 -28.03
N ARG A 427 4.36 22.53 -27.74
CA ARG A 427 4.60 21.33 -28.56
C ARG A 427 4.00 21.43 -29.97
N GLU A 428 2.96 22.24 -30.13
CA GLU A 428 2.13 22.35 -31.34
C GLU A 428 2.76 23.21 -32.46
N GLU A 429 3.83 23.96 -32.17
CA GLU A 429 4.50 24.86 -33.12
C GLU A 429 5.86 24.32 -33.64
N LEU A 430 6.24 23.09 -33.27
CA LEU A 430 7.53 22.49 -33.64
C LEU A 430 7.45 21.83 -35.04
N ASP A 431 8.23 22.34 -35.99
CA ASP A 431 8.48 21.63 -37.26
C ASP A 431 9.34 20.38 -36.99
N ALA A 432 8.68 19.22 -36.94
CA ALA A 432 9.29 17.93 -36.60
C ALA A 432 10.47 17.55 -37.50
N HIS A 433 10.37 17.84 -38.80
CA HIS A 433 11.42 17.53 -39.77
C HIS A 433 12.64 18.41 -39.52
N LYS A 434 12.43 19.73 -39.52
CA LYS A 434 13.50 20.70 -39.31
C LYS A 434 14.20 20.52 -37.96
N ALA A 435 13.45 20.20 -36.91
CA ALA A 435 14.00 19.96 -35.59
C ALA A 435 14.91 18.71 -35.56
N SER A 436 14.44 17.60 -36.14
CA SER A 436 15.22 16.35 -36.20
C SER A 436 16.47 16.52 -37.06
N GLU A 437 16.35 17.16 -38.22
CA GLU A 437 17.47 17.43 -39.14
C GLU A 437 18.52 18.34 -38.50
N THR A 438 18.08 19.45 -37.89
CA THR A 438 18.98 20.43 -37.27
C THR A 438 19.79 19.79 -36.13
N LEU A 439 19.14 18.99 -35.28
CA LEU A 439 19.82 18.30 -34.19
C LEU A 439 20.75 17.20 -34.72
N ALA A 440 20.31 16.39 -35.69
CA ALA A 440 21.16 15.37 -36.32
C ALA A 440 22.42 15.98 -36.96
N CYS A 441 22.28 17.11 -37.67
CA CYS A 441 23.41 17.86 -38.23
C CYS A 441 24.36 18.36 -37.14
N ALA A 442 23.82 18.87 -36.03
CA ALA A 442 24.63 19.30 -34.89
C ALA A 442 25.38 18.13 -34.26
N ILE A 443 24.75 16.96 -34.12
CA ILE A 443 25.39 15.74 -33.60
C ILE A 443 26.54 15.31 -34.53
N CYS A 444 26.33 15.21 -35.85
CA CYS A 444 27.40 14.89 -36.81
C CYS A 444 28.62 15.82 -36.64
N ARG A 445 28.39 17.13 -36.53
CA ARG A 445 29.47 18.12 -36.30
C ARG A 445 30.22 17.89 -35.00
N THR A 446 29.52 17.65 -33.88
CA THR A 446 30.17 17.39 -32.58
C THR A 446 30.93 16.06 -32.52
N LEU A 447 30.56 15.10 -33.37
CA LEU A 447 31.28 13.83 -33.52
C LEU A 447 32.43 13.91 -34.56
N GLY A 448 32.48 14.97 -35.38
CA GLY A 448 33.46 15.12 -36.47
C GLY A 448 33.15 14.29 -37.72
N ILE A 449 31.87 13.92 -37.89
CA ILE A 449 31.35 13.10 -38.99
C ILE A 449 30.79 14.02 -40.08
N ASP A 450 31.08 13.70 -41.35
CA ASP A 450 30.52 14.42 -42.50
C ASP A 450 29.00 14.22 -42.63
N LEU A 451 28.29 15.26 -43.07
CA LEU A 451 26.82 15.23 -43.19
C LEU A 451 26.33 14.22 -44.23
N SER A 452 27.17 13.79 -45.17
CA SER A 452 26.84 12.73 -46.15
C SER A 452 26.53 11.37 -45.51
N TYR A 453 26.93 11.13 -44.26
CA TYR A 453 26.60 9.91 -43.52
C TYR A 453 25.30 9.99 -42.71
N MET A 454 24.63 11.15 -42.72
CA MET A 454 23.30 11.30 -42.13
C MET A 454 22.25 10.70 -43.09
N ILE A 455 21.52 9.69 -42.62
CA ILE A 455 20.61 8.89 -43.44
C ILE A 455 19.16 9.22 -43.09
N PRO A 456 18.38 9.83 -44.00
CA PRO A 456 16.96 10.08 -43.76
C PRO A 456 16.15 8.77 -43.75
N MET A 457 15.21 8.68 -42.82
CA MET A 457 14.39 7.50 -42.57
C MET A 457 12.92 7.77 -42.92
N TYR A 458 12.24 6.74 -43.43
CA TYR A 458 10.86 6.85 -43.92
C TYR A 458 9.99 5.70 -43.38
N GLU A 459 8.71 5.95 -43.16
CA GLU A 459 7.73 4.88 -42.89
C GLU A 459 7.49 4.03 -44.16
N ASP A 460 7.29 2.71 -44.00
CA ASP A 460 7.04 1.82 -45.15
C ASP A 460 5.59 1.88 -45.62
N ASN A 461 5.31 2.84 -46.51
CA ASN A 461 3.97 3.06 -47.04
C ASN A 461 3.37 1.85 -47.78
N LEU A 462 4.20 1.03 -48.44
CA LEU A 462 3.69 -0.15 -49.17
C LEU A 462 3.09 -1.17 -48.22
N TYR A 463 3.69 -1.33 -47.04
CA TYR A 463 3.15 -2.19 -46.00
C TYR A 463 1.81 -1.67 -45.50
N TYR A 464 1.71 -0.37 -45.19
CA TYR A 464 0.46 0.20 -44.66
C TYR A 464 -0.67 0.14 -45.70
N LEU A 465 -0.41 0.45 -46.98
CA LEU A 465 -1.41 0.31 -48.05
C LEU A 465 -1.84 -1.15 -48.25
N TRP A 466 -0.90 -2.10 -48.20
CA TRP A 466 -1.23 -3.53 -48.25
C TRP A 466 -2.07 -3.98 -47.04
N LYS A 467 -1.74 -3.50 -45.84
CA LYS A 467 -2.46 -3.81 -44.60
C LYS A 467 -3.89 -3.26 -44.63
N GLU A 468 -4.06 -2.02 -45.10
CA GLU A 468 -5.38 -1.39 -45.31
C GLU A 468 -6.25 -2.21 -46.28
N ALA A 469 -5.66 -2.64 -47.40
CA ALA A 469 -6.36 -3.45 -48.40
C ALA A 469 -6.80 -4.85 -47.90
N ASN A 470 -6.20 -5.35 -46.81
CA ASN A 470 -6.54 -6.63 -46.20
C ASN A 470 -7.56 -6.50 -45.05
N LEU A 471 -8.08 -5.30 -44.77
CA LEU A 471 -9.11 -5.12 -43.73
C LEU A 471 -10.46 -5.69 -44.19
N PRO A 472 -11.19 -6.44 -43.35
CA PRO A 472 -12.50 -7.00 -43.70
C PRO A 472 -13.56 -5.92 -43.97
N PHE A 473 -14.45 -6.17 -44.94
CA PHE A 473 -15.54 -5.27 -45.30
C PHE A 473 -16.52 -5.02 -44.13
N GLU A 474 -16.74 -5.97 -43.22
CA GLU A 474 -17.62 -5.77 -42.06
C GLU A 474 -17.03 -4.83 -41.00
N LEU A 475 -15.69 -4.69 -40.93
CA LEU A 475 -15.05 -3.74 -40.03
C LEU A 475 -15.38 -2.30 -40.46
N GLU A 476 -15.50 -2.04 -41.76
CA GLU A 476 -15.81 -0.73 -42.33
C GLU A 476 -17.13 -0.12 -41.78
N LYS A 477 -18.10 -0.95 -41.39
CA LYS A 477 -19.42 -0.55 -40.88
C LYS A 477 -19.56 -0.53 -39.34
N LYS A 478 -18.75 -1.31 -38.60
CA LYS A 478 -18.79 -1.36 -37.12
C LYS A 478 -18.01 -0.22 -36.43
N LEU A 479 -17.31 0.59 -37.21
CA LEU A 479 -16.37 1.64 -36.78
C LEU A 479 -16.99 2.89 -36.13
N ALA A 480 -18.32 3.02 -36.08
CA ALA A 480 -18.94 4.21 -35.51
C ALA A 480 -19.03 4.20 -33.97
N THR A 481 -18.87 3.04 -33.30
CA THR A 481 -19.31 2.90 -31.90
C THR A 481 -18.50 1.97 -30.98
N ALA A 482 -17.36 1.40 -31.39
CA ALA A 482 -16.53 0.61 -30.47
C ALA A 482 -15.03 0.79 -30.78
N PHE A 483 -14.28 1.24 -29.77
CA PHE A 483 -12.81 1.36 -29.67
C PHE A 483 -12.05 1.10 -30.98
N ASP A 484 -11.79 2.21 -31.68
CA ASP A 484 -10.97 2.33 -32.87
C ASP A 484 -9.69 1.48 -32.75
N THR A 485 -9.48 0.55 -33.66
CA THR A 485 -8.30 -0.31 -33.64
C THR A 485 -7.02 0.53 -33.79
N LEU A 486 -6.05 0.30 -32.90
CA LEU A 486 -4.73 0.97 -32.88
C LEU A 486 -4.06 0.99 -34.28
N GLU A 487 -4.26 -0.08 -35.05
CA GLU A 487 -3.76 -0.20 -36.42
C GLU A 487 -4.35 0.83 -37.40
N ARG A 488 -5.65 1.22 -37.30
CA ARG A 488 -6.24 2.25 -38.18
C ARG A 488 -5.84 3.65 -37.74
N GLN A 489 -5.77 3.94 -36.43
CA GLN A 489 -5.22 5.22 -35.96
C GLN A 489 -3.77 5.42 -36.43
N ARG A 490 -2.97 4.35 -36.44
CA ARG A 490 -1.62 4.37 -37.02
C ARG A 490 -1.68 4.67 -38.52
N LEU A 491 -2.56 3.98 -39.25
CA LEU A 491 -2.72 4.17 -40.68
C LEU A 491 -3.10 5.62 -41.02
N LEU A 492 -4.10 6.18 -40.31
CA LEU A 492 -4.52 7.58 -40.44
C LEU A 492 -3.39 8.56 -40.11
N LYS A 493 -2.63 8.34 -39.02
CA LYS A 493 -1.47 9.19 -38.68
C LYS A 493 -0.39 9.17 -39.76
N VAL A 494 -0.13 8.02 -40.39
CA VAL A 494 0.85 7.89 -41.48
C VAL A 494 0.32 8.55 -42.76
N LEU A 495 -0.96 8.39 -43.07
CA LEU A 495 -1.63 9.02 -44.22
C LEU A 495 -1.70 10.55 -44.10
N ASP A 496 -2.04 11.09 -42.92
CA ASP A 496 -2.14 12.53 -42.63
C ASP A 496 -0.78 13.24 -42.69
N LYS A 497 0.31 12.58 -42.28
CA LYS A 497 1.67 13.16 -42.31
C LYS A 497 2.24 13.26 -43.73
N GLY A 498 1.72 12.49 -44.69
CA GLY A 498 2.07 12.53 -46.11
C GLY A 498 3.21 11.59 -46.52
N PHE A 499 3.02 10.87 -47.63
CA PHE A 499 3.78 9.71 -48.11
C PHE A 499 5.28 9.89 -48.42
N LYS A 500 5.85 11.09 -48.35
CA LYS A 500 7.26 11.36 -48.75
C LYS A 500 8.08 12.09 -47.68
N LYS A 501 7.54 12.30 -46.49
CA LYS A 501 8.24 13.03 -45.43
C LYS A 501 9.21 12.14 -44.68
N GLU A 502 10.38 12.68 -44.40
CA GLU A 502 11.39 12.07 -43.55
C GLU A 502 10.89 12.15 -42.10
N VAL A 503 10.89 11.02 -41.42
CA VAL A 503 10.34 10.91 -40.05
C VAL A 503 11.41 10.90 -38.97
N ALA A 504 12.64 10.50 -39.33
CA ALA A 504 13.80 10.44 -38.45
C ALA A 504 15.10 10.49 -39.27
N PHE A 505 16.23 10.69 -38.59
CA PHE A 505 17.57 10.66 -39.18
C PHE A 505 18.45 9.67 -38.43
N ALA A 506 19.07 8.74 -39.15
CA ALA A 506 20.02 7.77 -38.63
C ALA A 506 21.47 8.24 -38.88
N ILE A 507 22.33 8.03 -37.90
CA ILE A 507 23.76 8.31 -37.96
C ILE A 507 24.48 7.03 -37.51
N PRO A 508 25.01 6.22 -38.44
CA PRO A 508 25.86 5.08 -38.08
C PRO A 508 27.10 5.58 -37.36
N VAL A 509 27.40 5.07 -36.18
CA VAL A 509 28.52 5.53 -35.37
C VAL A 509 29.35 4.37 -34.85
N TYR A 510 30.66 4.49 -35.01
CA TYR A 510 31.64 3.54 -34.50
C TYR A 510 32.79 4.29 -33.86
N TYR A 511 33.24 3.87 -32.68
CA TYR A 511 34.41 4.47 -32.06
C TYR A 511 35.66 3.66 -32.42
N ASN A 512 36.59 4.27 -33.16
CA ASN A 512 37.87 3.67 -33.48
C ASN A 512 38.87 3.88 -32.34
N TYR A 513 39.09 2.83 -31.55
CA TYR A 513 40.00 2.83 -30.40
C TYR A 513 41.48 3.01 -30.75
N VAL A 514 41.89 2.72 -31.99
CA VAL A 514 43.28 2.91 -32.44
C VAL A 514 43.55 4.39 -32.71
N ASN A 515 42.59 5.05 -33.37
CA ASN A 515 42.71 6.45 -33.76
C ASN A 515 42.06 7.43 -32.75
N ASN A 516 41.41 6.91 -31.70
CA ASN A 516 40.65 7.67 -30.70
C ASN A 516 39.64 8.66 -31.30
N GLN A 517 38.88 8.22 -32.31
CA GLN A 517 37.94 9.06 -33.06
C GLN A 517 36.64 8.34 -33.38
N TRP A 518 35.57 9.11 -33.59
CA TRP A 518 34.31 8.60 -34.13
C TRP A 518 34.41 8.44 -35.65
N GLU A 519 33.83 7.36 -36.14
CA GLU A 519 33.73 7.00 -37.55
C GLU A 519 32.28 6.69 -37.92
N SER A 520 31.97 6.86 -39.20
CA SER A 520 30.68 6.54 -39.79
C SER A 520 30.86 5.78 -41.11
N SER A 521 29.78 5.27 -41.66
CA SER A 521 29.78 4.50 -42.90
C SER A 521 28.54 4.81 -43.72
N ALA A 522 28.68 4.89 -45.04
CA ALA A 522 27.53 4.94 -45.93
C ALA A 522 26.82 3.58 -45.97
N TRP A 523 25.51 3.60 -46.23
CA TRP A 523 24.71 2.39 -46.43
C TRP A 523 24.12 2.39 -47.84
N ASP A 524 24.17 1.22 -48.49
CA ASP A 524 23.56 1.01 -49.79
C ASP A 524 22.15 0.42 -49.63
N PHE A 525 21.17 1.04 -50.29
CA PHE A 525 19.77 0.60 -50.21
C PHE A 525 19.25 0.10 -51.55
N ARG A 526 18.57 -1.05 -51.55
CA ARG A 526 17.88 -1.56 -52.76
C ARG A 526 16.73 -0.66 -53.22
N ARG A 527 16.06 0.02 -52.27
CA ARG A 527 14.92 0.93 -52.54
C ARG A 527 15.36 2.40 -52.59
N GLU A 528 16.65 2.68 -52.75
CA GLU A 528 17.29 4.01 -52.71
C GLU A 528 17.17 4.75 -51.37
N LYS A 529 16.24 4.36 -50.49
CA LYS A 529 15.94 4.97 -49.19
C LYS A 529 15.84 3.93 -48.09
N LEU A 530 16.04 4.37 -46.84
CA LEU A 530 15.84 3.55 -45.65
C LEU A 530 14.38 3.60 -45.19
N PHE A 531 13.67 2.49 -45.36
CA PHE A 531 12.30 2.32 -44.87
C PHE A 531 12.30 1.56 -43.54
N LEU A 532 11.60 2.08 -42.54
CA LEU A 532 11.50 1.49 -41.21
C LEU A 532 10.65 0.22 -41.22
N ILE A 533 10.99 -0.72 -40.33
CA ILE A 533 10.09 -1.81 -39.96
C ILE A 533 8.80 -1.16 -39.38
N PRO A 534 7.60 -1.50 -39.88
CA PRO A 534 6.36 -0.94 -39.39
C PRO A 534 6.13 -1.22 -37.89
N GLY A 535 5.76 -0.21 -37.10
CA GLY A 535 5.62 -0.34 -35.65
C GLY A 535 5.56 1.00 -34.92
N ASP A 536 5.22 0.99 -33.64
CA ASP A 536 5.21 2.20 -32.78
C ASP A 536 6.47 2.31 -31.90
N SER A 537 7.36 1.31 -31.96
CA SER A 537 8.67 1.38 -31.29
C SER A 537 9.47 2.58 -31.80
N PRO A 538 10.39 3.14 -31.00
CA PRO A 538 11.34 4.14 -31.48
C PRO A 538 12.01 3.76 -32.80
N ALA A 539 12.24 4.73 -33.69
CA ALA A 539 12.81 4.47 -35.02
C ALA A 539 14.15 3.71 -34.97
N GLY A 540 14.97 3.91 -33.92
CA GLY A 540 16.23 3.17 -33.71
C GLY A 540 16.07 1.66 -33.53
N LEU A 541 14.91 1.18 -33.06
CA LEU A 541 14.59 -0.24 -32.91
C LEU A 541 13.92 -0.84 -34.16
N ARG A 542 13.52 0.02 -35.10
CA ARG A 542 12.80 -0.34 -36.33
C ARG A 542 13.72 -0.37 -37.55
N ILE A 543 15.04 -0.23 -37.39
CA ILE A 543 16.00 -0.27 -38.51
C ILE A 543 16.07 -1.69 -39.08
N PRO A 544 15.76 -1.91 -40.37
CA PRO A 544 15.88 -3.24 -40.99
C PRO A 544 17.33 -3.54 -41.38
N PHE A 545 18.19 -3.85 -40.40
CA PHE A 545 19.60 -4.16 -40.62
C PHE A 545 19.82 -5.24 -41.69
N ALA A 546 18.94 -6.25 -41.76
CA ALA A 546 19.00 -7.30 -42.78
C ALA A 546 18.81 -6.80 -44.23
N SER A 547 18.21 -5.63 -44.44
CA SER A 547 18.08 -5.00 -45.76
C SER A 547 19.28 -4.14 -46.16
N ILE A 548 20.16 -3.82 -45.19
CA ILE A 548 21.36 -3.00 -45.38
C ILE A 548 22.54 -3.91 -45.73
N SER A 549 22.80 -4.92 -44.90
CA SER A 549 23.86 -5.90 -45.14
C SER A 549 23.66 -7.19 -44.36
N ASP A 550 24.25 -8.28 -44.84
CA ASP A 550 24.39 -9.54 -44.12
C ASP A 550 25.62 -9.54 -43.19
N ARG A 551 26.54 -8.57 -43.36
CA ARG A 551 27.79 -8.46 -42.59
C ARG A 551 28.05 -7.03 -42.17
N PHE A 552 28.20 -6.82 -40.86
CA PHE A 552 28.56 -5.53 -40.29
C PHE A 552 29.96 -5.59 -39.67
N ARG A 553 30.57 -4.42 -39.50
CA ARG A 553 31.80 -4.27 -38.71
C ARG A 553 31.55 -4.80 -37.30
N ALA A 554 32.42 -5.70 -36.83
CA ALA A 554 32.32 -6.27 -35.49
C ALA A 554 32.46 -5.18 -34.42
N ILE A 555 31.57 -5.20 -33.42
CA ILE A 555 31.71 -4.36 -32.23
C ILE A 555 32.76 -5.00 -31.33
N PRO A 556 33.79 -4.27 -30.87
CA PRO A 556 34.79 -4.82 -29.97
C PRO A 556 34.16 -5.28 -28.65
N GLU A 557 34.41 -6.52 -28.26
CA GLU A 557 34.04 -7.03 -26.94
C GLU A 557 35.21 -6.86 -25.97
N PHE A 558 34.98 -6.13 -24.88
CA PHE A 558 35.96 -5.96 -23.81
C PHE A 558 35.60 -6.90 -22.65
N THR A 559 36.49 -7.84 -22.35
CA THR A 559 36.31 -8.84 -21.28
C THR A 559 37.25 -8.61 -20.08
N SER A 560 38.04 -7.54 -20.10
CA SER A 560 39.04 -7.29 -19.06
C SER A 560 38.40 -6.92 -17.72
N ILE A 561 38.84 -7.62 -16.67
CA ILE A 561 38.50 -7.41 -15.26
C ILE A 561 39.49 -6.41 -14.61
N GLU A 562 40.43 -5.87 -15.38
CA GLU A 562 41.44 -4.94 -14.85
C GLU A 562 40.83 -3.63 -14.36
N LYS A 563 41.49 -3.03 -13.37
CA LYS A 563 41.09 -1.75 -12.77
C LYS A 563 41.11 -0.66 -13.84
N LYS A 564 39.92 -0.23 -14.26
CA LYS A 564 39.75 0.82 -15.27
C LYS A 564 40.26 2.18 -14.75
N GLU A 565 40.84 2.97 -15.65
CA GLU A 565 41.26 4.34 -15.36
C GLU A 565 40.06 5.26 -15.03
N THR A 566 40.34 6.45 -14.51
CA THR A 566 39.29 7.45 -14.26
C THR A 566 38.65 7.90 -15.57
N LEU A 567 37.32 8.01 -15.59
CA LEU A 567 36.58 8.54 -16.74
C LEU A 567 37.07 9.97 -17.09
N PRO A 568 37.11 10.37 -18.37
CA PRO A 568 37.61 11.68 -18.79
C PRO A 568 36.89 12.82 -18.09
N SER A 569 37.65 13.85 -17.70
CA SER A 569 37.09 15.06 -17.08
C SER A 569 36.31 15.87 -18.10
N ARG A 570 35.41 16.71 -17.61
CA ARG A 570 34.53 17.49 -18.48
C ARG A 570 35.27 18.49 -19.38
N LYS A 571 36.37 19.07 -18.90
CA LYS A 571 37.25 19.93 -19.71
C LYS A 571 37.88 19.15 -20.87
N VAL A 572 38.31 17.92 -20.61
CA VAL A 572 38.90 17.05 -21.65
C VAL A 572 37.86 16.69 -22.71
N LEU A 573 36.63 16.38 -22.30
CA LEU A 573 35.53 16.11 -23.24
C LEU A 573 35.21 17.33 -24.11
N GLU A 574 35.11 18.52 -23.50
CA GLU A 574 34.86 19.77 -24.23
C GLU A 574 35.99 20.14 -25.19
N GLU A 575 37.24 19.94 -24.80
CA GLU A 575 38.38 20.13 -25.68
C GLU A 575 38.39 19.13 -26.85
N ARG A 576 38.02 17.87 -26.62
CA ARG A 576 37.85 16.86 -27.68
C ARG A 576 36.77 17.28 -28.67
N ILE A 577 35.60 17.70 -28.17
CA ILE A 577 34.48 18.16 -29.00
C ILE A 577 34.89 19.40 -29.80
N ARG A 578 35.50 20.41 -29.16
CA ARG A 578 35.97 21.63 -29.83
C ARG A 578 36.96 21.30 -30.96
N LYS A 579 37.94 20.42 -30.71
CA LYS A 579 38.88 19.97 -31.74
C LYS A 579 38.21 19.27 -32.91
N ARG A 580 37.12 18.51 -32.68
CA ARG A 580 36.33 17.87 -33.75
C ARG A 580 35.54 18.88 -34.56
N VAL A 581 34.95 19.87 -33.89
CA VAL A 581 34.16 20.94 -34.55
C VAL A 581 35.04 21.89 -35.37
N ASP A 582 36.25 22.19 -34.88
CA ASP A 582 37.20 23.08 -35.59
C ASP A 582 37.92 22.36 -36.76
N ALA A 583 37.94 21.02 -36.76
CA ALA A 583 38.54 20.24 -37.83
C ALA A 583 37.56 20.05 -39.00
N PRO A 584 38.05 19.93 -40.26
CA PRO A 584 37.18 19.57 -41.37
C PRO A 584 36.54 18.18 -41.11
N PRO A 585 35.25 18.01 -41.43
CA PRO A 585 34.57 16.73 -41.25
C PRO A 585 35.27 15.64 -42.05
N LYS A 586 35.42 14.46 -41.44
CA LYS A 586 36.14 13.35 -42.07
C LYS A 586 35.18 12.50 -42.90
N MET A 587 35.64 12.15 -44.10
CA MET A 587 35.08 11.05 -44.89
C MET A 587 35.81 9.75 -44.59
N PHE A 588 35.06 8.67 -44.40
CA PHE A 588 35.53 7.31 -44.18
C PHE A 588 35.36 6.50 -45.48
N GLY A 589 36.34 5.65 -45.81
CA GLY A 589 36.44 5.03 -47.14
C GLY A 589 35.35 4.00 -47.46
N GLU A 590 34.97 3.90 -48.74
CA GLU A 590 33.90 3.01 -49.27
C GLU A 590 34.19 1.50 -49.19
N LYS A 591 35.41 1.08 -48.80
CA LYS A 591 35.85 -0.33 -48.84
C LYS A 591 35.69 -1.10 -47.52
N GLU A 592 35.10 -0.49 -46.49
CA GLU A 592 34.94 -1.12 -45.17
C GLU A 592 33.51 -1.65 -44.95
N LEU A 593 33.38 -2.67 -44.09
CA LEU A 593 32.06 -3.20 -43.72
C LEU A 593 31.19 -2.10 -43.07
N PRO A 594 29.87 -2.08 -43.35
CA PRO A 594 28.96 -1.09 -42.79
C PRO A 594 28.89 -1.18 -41.26
N ILE A 595 28.62 -0.05 -40.63
CA ILE A 595 28.47 0.05 -39.18
C ILE A 595 27.01 -0.20 -38.80
N GLN A 596 26.78 -1.06 -37.82
CA GLN A 596 25.44 -1.40 -37.30
C GLN A 596 24.99 -0.46 -36.17
N SER A 597 25.90 -0.08 -35.29
CA SER A 597 25.60 0.76 -34.14
C SER A 597 25.16 2.15 -34.63
N THR A 598 23.91 2.53 -34.37
CA THR A 598 23.25 3.68 -35.03
C THR A 598 22.55 4.58 -34.04
N LEU A 599 22.94 5.86 -34.02
CA LEU A 599 22.23 6.91 -33.30
C LEU A 599 21.06 7.39 -34.16
N VAL A 600 19.89 7.61 -33.57
CA VAL A 600 18.72 8.11 -34.31
C VAL A 600 18.14 9.35 -33.66
N VAL A 601 17.77 10.34 -34.46
CA VAL A 601 17.01 11.51 -34.03
C VAL A 601 15.63 11.48 -34.65
N GLU A 602 14.59 11.52 -33.82
CA GLU A 602 13.18 11.39 -34.24
C GLU A 602 12.32 12.35 -33.42
N VAL A 603 11.30 12.96 -34.03
CA VAL A 603 10.28 13.72 -33.28
C VAL A 603 9.01 12.90 -33.12
N ARG A 604 8.63 12.62 -31.87
CA ARG A 604 7.40 11.91 -31.51
C ARG A 604 6.58 12.72 -30.52
N ASP A 605 5.28 12.88 -30.80
CA ASP A 605 4.33 13.67 -29.99
C ASP A 605 4.83 15.08 -29.61
N GLY A 606 5.52 15.74 -30.55
CA GLY A 606 6.08 17.08 -30.37
C GLY A 606 7.34 17.14 -29.50
N ILE A 607 7.97 15.99 -29.22
CA ILE A 607 9.19 15.86 -28.43
C ILE A 607 10.32 15.39 -29.35
N VAL A 608 11.51 16.00 -29.25
CA VAL A 608 12.71 15.54 -29.97
C VAL A 608 13.36 14.40 -29.16
N HIS A 609 13.42 13.21 -29.73
CA HIS A 609 14.06 12.04 -29.13
C HIS A 609 15.43 11.81 -29.76
N VAL A 610 16.42 11.50 -28.91
CA VAL A 610 17.73 11.02 -29.32
C VAL A 610 17.86 9.57 -28.84
N PHE A 611 17.78 8.64 -29.78
CA PHE A 611 17.96 7.22 -29.54
C PHE A 611 19.46 6.88 -29.56
N LEU A 612 19.98 6.53 -28.39
CA LEU A 612 21.38 6.22 -28.16
C LEU A 612 21.72 4.81 -28.66
N PRO A 613 22.81 4.67 -29.42
CA PRO A 613 23.31 3.40 -29.93
C PRO A 613 24.02 2.57 -28.84
N PRO A 614 24.18 1.24 -29.05
CA PRO A 614 25.01 0.43 -28.18
C PRO A 614 26.50 0.78 -28.41
N VAL A 615 27.19 1.14 -27.32
CA VAL A 615 28.63 1.42 -27.33
C VAL A 615 29.34 0.50 -26.34
N PRO A 616 30.52 -0.06 -26.67
CA PRO A 616 31.08 -1.14 -25.88
C PRO A 616 31.73 -0.69 -24.56
N THR A 617 32.14 0.58 -24.43
CA THR A 617 32.77 1.10 -23.20
C THR A 617 32.10 2.37 -22.70
N THR A 618 32.07 2.53 -21.38
CA THR A 618 31.52 3.71 -20.70
C THR A 618 32.29 4.99 -21.03
N ASP A 619 33.60 4.92 -21.24
CA ASP A 619 34.43 6.10 -21.59
C ASP A 619 33.97 6.72 -22.92
N VAL A 620 33.65 5.86 -23.90
CA VAL A 620 33.09 6.26 -25.20
C VAL A 620 31.64 6.73 -25.06
N TRP A 621 30.85 6.06 -24.21
CA TRP A 621 29.49 6.50 -23.91
C TRP A 621 29.45 7.91 -23.31
N VAL A 622 30.30 8.22 -22.34
CA VAL A 622 30.39 9.56 -21.73
C VAL A 622 30.80 10.62 -22.77
N ASP A 623 31.70 10.29 -23.69
CA ASP A 623 32.07 11.17 -24.81
C ASP A 623 30.88 11.42 -25.75
N LEU A 624 30.09 10.37 -26.06
CA LEU A 624 28.87 10.48 -26.85
C LEU A 624 27.83 11.38 -26.17
N ILE A 625 27.56 11.18 -24.88
CA ILE A 625 26.61 12.00 -24.11
C ILE A 625 27.05 13.47 -24.11
N ALA A 626 28.33 13.76 -23.90
CA ALA A 626 28.86 15.12 -23.95
C ALA A 626 28.71 15.76 -25.35
N SER A 627 28.94 14.99 -26.41
CA SER A 627 28.70 15.43 -27.79
C SER A 627 27.22 15.72 -28.06
N VAL A 628 26.31 14.85 -27.62
CA VAL A 628 24.86 15.04 -27.76
C VAL A 628 24.39 16.27 -26.98
N GLU A 629 24.90 16.49 -25.77
CA GLU A 629 24.58 17.68 -24.98
C GLU A 629 25.00 18.97 -25.70
N GLN A 630 26.23 19.02 -26.24
CA GLN A 630 26.70 20.18 -26.99
C GLN A 630 25.90 20.41 -28.28
N ALA A 631 25.53 19.32 -28.98
CA ALA A 631 24.68 19.40 -30.15
C ALA A 631 23.29 19.93 -29.80
N THR A 632 22.72 19.49 -28.67
CA THR A 632 21.43 19.93 -28.16
C THR A 632 21.46 21.43 -27.85
N LEU A 633 22.48 21.88 -27.11
CA LEU A 633 22.70 23.30 -26.81
C LEU A 633 22.81 24.14 -28.09
N ALA A 634 23.58 23.69 -29.08
CA ALA A 634 23.74 24.39 -30.35
C ALA A 634 22.45 24.44 -31.20
N SER A 635 21.60 23.41 -31.09
CA SER A 635 20.34 23.32 -31.83
C SER A 635 19.22 24.19 -31.23
N GLY A 636 19.27 24.47 -29.92
CA GLY A 636 18.24 25.20 -29.18
C GLY A 636 16.94 24.42 -28.92
N PHE A 637 16.93 23.11 -29.20
CA PHE A 637 15.82 22.21 -28.90
C PHE A 637 16.02 21.48 -27.56
N GLN A 638 14.91 21.14 -26.91
CA GLN A 638 14.92 20.25 -25.75
C GLN A 638 14.77 18.81 -26.23
N VAL A 639 15.48 17.88 -25.59
CA VAL A 639 15.53 16.47 -26.00
C VAL A 639 15.08 15.53 -24.90
N ARG A 640 14.59 14.35 -25.31
CA ARG A 640 14.49 13.15 -24.48
C ARG A 640 15.53 12.15 -24.96
N LEU A 641 16.36 11.65 -24.05
CA LEU A 641 17.32 10.59 -24.36
C LEU A 641 16.68 9.22 -24.15
N GLU A 642 16.88 8.34 -25.10
CA GLU A 642 16.37 6.96 -25.03
C GLU A 642 17.32 5.97 -25.70
N GLY A 643 17.00 4.68 -25.71
CA GLY A 643 17.75 3.67 -26.43
C GLY A 643 18.63 2.79 -25.53
N TYR A 644 19.77 2.34 -26.04
CA TYR A 644 20.60 1.33 -25.37
C TYR A 644 21.34 1.92 -24.15
N GLU A 645 21.35 1.16 -23.06
CA GLU A 645 22.07 1.50 -21.83
C GLU A 645 23.60 1.39 -22.04
N PRO A 646 24.43 2.15 -21.28
CA PRO A 646 25.87 1.95 -21.29
C PRO A 646 26.24 0.53 -20.80
N SER A 647 27.42 0.06 -21.19
CA SER A 647 27.96 -1.17 -20.61
C SER A 647 28.15 -1.04 -19.09
N SER A 648 27.91 -2.14 -18.38
CA SER A 648 28.01 -2.19 -16.92
C SER A 648 29.41 -1.77 -16.46
N ASP A 649 29.47 -0.77 -15.57
CA ASP A 649 30.73 -0.18 -15.11
C ASP A 649 30.59 0.36 -13.69
N SER A 650 31.52 -0.01 -12.81
CA SER A 650 31.48 0.35 -11.40
C SER A 650 31.62 1.86 -11.13
N ARG A 651 32.09 2.65 -12.12
CA ARG A 651 32.24 4.12 -12.07
C ARG A 651 30.91 4.86 -12.25
N ILE A 652 29.87 4.18 -12.75
CA ILE A 652 28.53 4.73 -12.96
C ILE A 652 27.56 4.18 -11.90
N GLY A 653 26.81 5.09 -11.27
CA GLY A 653 25.64 4.74 -10.47
C GLY A 653 24.39 4.69 -11.35
N LEU A 654 23.47 3.79 -11.01
CA LEU A 654 22.21 3.60 -11.71
C LEU A 654 21.10 3.23 -10.73
N PHE A 655 19.98 3.93 -10.81
CA PHE A 655 18.70 3.45 -10.29
C PHE A 655 17.62 3.60 -11.36
N ARG A 656 16.58 2.78 -11.31
CA ARG A 656 15.53 2.76 -12.35
C ARG A 656 14.13 2.64 -11.77
N ILE A 657 13.16 3.18 -12.49
CA ILE A 657 11.72 3.01 -12.23
C ILE A 657 11.11 2.34 -13.46
N THR A 658 10.40 1.25 -13.24
CA THR A 658 9.81 0.41 -14.28
C THR A 658 8.32 0.16 -14.01
N PRO A 659 7.47 0.10 -15.05
CA PRO A 659 6.09 -0.29 -14.91
C PRO A 659 5.99 -1.81 -14.88
N ASP A 660 5.32 -2.33 -13.87
CA ASP A 660 4.93 -3.74 -13.82
C ASP A 660 3.41 -3.87 -13.69
N PRO A 661 2.84 -5.06 -13.94
CA PRO A 661 1.39 -5.24 -13.91
C PRO A 661 0.85 -4.84 -12.53
N GLY A 662 -0.04 -3.85 -12.50
CA GLY A 662 -0.65 -3.36 -11.27
C GLY A 662 0.23 -2.54 -10.33
N VAL A 663 1.52 -2.32 -10.62
CA VAL A 663 2.44 -1.55 -9.75
C VAL A 663 3.46 -0.73 -10.55
N ILE A 664 4.18 0.15 -9.88
CA ILE A 664 5.50 0.61 -10.34
C ILE A 664 6.57 -0.02 -9.46
N GLU A 665 7.68 -0.42 -10.06
CA GLU A 665 8.83 -1.03 -9.38
C GLU A 665 10.00 -0.03 -9.38
N VAL A 666 10.60 0.18 -8.21
CA VAL A 666 11.75 1.08 -8.06
C VAL A 666 12.97 0.25 -7.70
N ASN A 667 13.92 0.16 -8.62
CA ASN A 667 15.18 -0.55 -8.40
C ASN A 667 16.24 0.47 -7.97
N LEU A 668 16.50 0.55 -6.65
CA LEU A 668 17.51 1.45 -6.11
C LEU A 668 18.92 0.88 -6.29
N HIS A 669 19.90 1.79 -6.38
CA HIS A 669 21.30 1.43 -6.33
C HIS A 669 21.65 0.85 -4.95
N PRO A 670 22.53 -0.17 -4.88
CA PRO A 670 22.78 -0.92 -3.66
C PRO A 670 23.39 -0.04 -2.57
N SER A 671 23.10 -0.40 -1.32
CA SER A 671 23.68 0.19 -0.11
C SER A 671 24.78 -0.71 0.45
N THR A 672 25.80 -0.10 1.04
CA THR A 672 26.98 -0.80 1.60
C THR A 672 27.11 -0.64 3.11
N SER A 673 26.22 0.13 3.72
CA SER A 673 26.12 0.32 5.18
C SER A 673 24.65 0.43 5.60
N PHE A 674 24.37 0.14 6.86
CA PHE A 674 23.05 0.30 7.45
C PHE A 674 22.58 1.76 7.42
N ALA A 675 23.49 2.73 7.63
CA ALA A 675 23.14 4.15 7.58
C ALA A 675 22.69 4.58 6.17
N GLU A 676 23.37 4.11 5.13
CA GLU A 676 23.00 4.35 3.74
C GLU A 676 21.65 3.69 3.40
N LEU A 677 21.46 2.45 3.86
CA LEU A 677 20.23 1.68 3.70
C LEU A 677 19.02 2.39 4.31
N GLU A 678 19.13 2.84 5.56
CA GLU A 678 18.06 3.55 6.27
C GLU A 678 17.69 4.85 5.57
N ASN A 679 18.69 5.67 5.23
CA ASN A 679 18.46 6.96 4.58
C ASN A 679 17.79 6.80 3.21
N LYS A 680 18.26 5.87 2.37
CA LYS A 680 17.66 5.63 1.05
C LYS A 680 16.23 5.12 1.15
N THR A 681 15.98 4.18 2.05
CA THR A 681 14.63 3.61 2.25
C THR A 681 13.68 4.69 2.74
N LYS A 682 14.11 5.54 3.68
CA LYS A 682 13.32 6.67 4.18
C LYS A 682 12.99 7.66 3.07
N VAL A 683 13.99 8.15 2.33
CA VAL A 683 13.81 9.11 1.23
C VAL A 683 12.84 8.55 0.19
N LEU A 684 12.98 7.27 -0.18
CA LEU A 684 12.08 6.65 -1.15
C LEU A 684 10.62 6.69 -0.70
N TYR A 685 10.32 6.27 0.53
CA TYR A 685 8.95 6.27 1.06
C TYR A 685 8.38 7.67 1.20
N GLU A 686 9.17 8.64 1.69
CA GLU A 686 8.74 10.03 1.83
C GLU A 686 8.42 10.65 0.47
N ARG A 687 9.30 10.47 -0.54
CA ARG A 687 9.03 10.96 -1.90
C ARG A 687 7.88 10.26 -2.58
N ALA A 688 7.73 8.95 -2.41
CA ALA A 688 6.58 8.21 -2.93
C ALA A 688 5.27 8.78 -2.36
N SER A 689 5.19 8.97 -1.04
CA SER A 689 4.03 9.57 -0.38
C SER A 689 3.73 10.98 -0.92
N GLU A 690 4.74 11.85 -1.02
CA GLU A 690 4.58 13.20 -1.60
C GLU A 690 4.05 13.17 -3.05
N THR A 691 4.36 12.12 -3.81
CA THR A 691 3.85 11.89 -5.17
C THR A 691 2.52 11.13 -5.23
N LYS A 692 1.81 10.97 -4.10
CA LYS A 692 0.54 10.24 -4.01
C LYS A 692 0.66 8.78 -4.38
N LEU A 693 1.79 8.18 -4.04
CA LEU A 693 2.03 6.74 -4.19
C LEU A 693 2.02 6.09 -2.80
N SER A 694 1.37 4.93 -2.70
CA SER A 694 1.23 4.13 -1.49
C SER A 694 1.91 2.76 -1.64
N THR A 695 2.18 2.15 -0.50
CA THR A 695 2.85 0.85 -0.36
C THR A 695 1.89 -0.27 0.05
N GLU A 696 0.63 0.06 0.31
CA GLU A 696 -0.42 -0.87 0.71
C GLU A 696 -1.67 -0.77 -0.17
N LYS A 697 -2.30 -1.92 -0.39
CA LYS A 697 -3.62 -2.10 -0.99
C LYS A 697 -4.63 -2.52 0.07
N PHE A 698 -5.87 -2.09 -0.11
CA PHE A 698 -6.99 -2.57 0.70
C PHE A 698 -7.85 -3.52 -0.12
N GLN A 699 -8.19 -4.65 0.47
CA GLN A 699 -9.19 -5.58 -0.05
C GLN A 699 -10.59 -5.03 0.22
N VAL A 700 -11.59 -5.49 -0.54
CA VAL A 700 -13.00 -5.07 -0.39
C VAL A 700 -13.51 -5.27 1.04
N ASP A 701 -13.03 -6.31 1.72
CA ASP A 701 -13.41 -6.66 3.08
C ASP A 701 -12.63 -5.91 4.18
N GLY A 702 -11.83 -4.92 3.78
CA GLY A 702 -11.04 -4.08 4.66
C GLY A 702 -9.65 -4.64 5.02
N ARG A 703 -9.24 -5.82 4.58
CA ARG A 703 -7.87 -6.31 4.84
C ARG A 703 -6.84 -5.43 4.13
N ALA A 704 -5.77 -5.08 4.83
CA ALA A 704 -4.61 -4.46 4.22
C ALA A 704 -3.67 -5.56 3.68
N SER A 705 -3.01 -5.26 2.58
CA SER A 705 -1.96 -6.09 1.97
C SER A 705 -0.92 -5.16 1.35
N GLY A 706 0.25 -5.66 1.01
CA GLY A 706 1.19 -4.91 0.20
C GLY A 706 0.63 -4.63 -1.20
N THR A 707 1.39 -3.93 -2.02
CA THR A 707 1.03 -3.59 -3.41
C THR A 707 0.77 -4.78 -4.35
N GLY A 708 1.19 -5.99 -3.96
CA GLY A 708 1.13 -7.22 -4.77
C GLY A 708 2.34 -7.46 -5.67
N GLY A 709 3.25 -6.48 -5.81
CA GLY A 709 4.50 -6.60 -6.56
C GLY A 709 5.70 -7.11 -5.75
N GLY A 710 5.55 -7.20 -4.42
CA GLY A 710 6.62 -7.59 -3.49
C GLY A 710 7.57 -6.44 -3.11
N ASN A 711 8.48 -6.74 -2.19
CA ASN A 711 9.63 -5.94 -1.80
C ASN A 711 10.85 -6.87 -1.77
N HIS A 712 11.28 -7.28 -2.97
CA HIS A 712 12.39 -8.23 -3.07
C HIS A 712 13.65 -7.61 -2.45
N ILE A 713 14.33 -8.37 -1.60
CA ILE A 713 15.58 -7.96 -0.98
C ILE A 713 16.70 -8.68 -1.72
N THR A 714 17.59 -7.93 -2.36
CA THR A 714 18.74 -8.49 -3.08
C THR A 714 20.00 -8.28 -2.27
N VAL A 715 20.77 -9.35 -2.03
CA VAL A 715 22.00 -9.32 -1.26
C VAL A 715 23.14 -9.92 -2.07
N GLY A 716 24.34 -9.36 -1.94
CA GLY A 716 25.56 -9.88 -2.53
C GLY A 716 26.74 -8.97 -2.22
N ALA A 717 27.53 -8.64 -3.24
CA ALA A 717 28.60 -7.63 -3.15
C ALA A 717 28.50 -6.65 -4.34
N LEU A 718 29.43 -5.68 -4.42
CA LEU A 718 29.47 -4.76 -5.56
C LEU A 718 30.05 -5.40 -6.83
N THR A 719 30.89 -6.43 -6.66
CA THR A 719 31.40 -7.26 -7.76
C THR A 719 31.15 -8.74 -7.49
N PRO A 720 31.01 -9.58 -8.53
CA PRO A 720 30.79 -11.02 -8.35
C PRO A 720 31.91 -11.71 -7.55
N GLU A 721 33.16 -11.29 -7.72
CA GLU A 721 34.33 -11.89 -7.04
C GLU A 721 34.32 -11.67 -5.54
N GLU A 722 33.69 -10.58 -5.07
CA GLU A 722 33.56 -10.24 -3.66
C GLU A 722 32.27 -10.82 -3.05
N SER A 723 31.42 -11.48 -3.84
CA SER A 723 30.13 -11.98 -3.37
C SER A 723 30.32 -13.05 -2.30
N PRO A 724 29.73 -12.88 -1.09
CA PRO A 724 29.87 -13.86 -0.01
C PRO A 724 29.30 -15.23 -0.41
N PHE A 725 28.30 -15.27 -1.29
CA PHE A 725 27.68 -16.51 -1.77
C PHE A 725 28.58 -17.31 -2.72
N LEU A 726 29.43 -16.62 -3.49
CA LEU A 726 30.37 -17.26 -4.42
C LEU A 726 31.70 -17.61 -3.72
N MET A 727 32.12 -16.80 -2.75
CA MET A 727 33.30 -17.08 -1.92
C MET A 727 33.07 -18.26 -0.96
N ARG A 728 31.87 -18.36 -0.37
CA ARG A 728 31.47 -19.40 0.60
C ARG A 728 30.14 -20.04 0.17
N PRO A 729 30.18 -21.11 -0.66
CA PRO A 729 28.99 -21.80 -1.13
C PRO A 729 28.09 -22.37 -0.02
N ASP A 730 28.68 -22.69 1.14
CA ASP A 730 27.96 -23.15 2.33
C ASP A 730 26.99 -22.09 2.89
N LEU A 731 27.15 -20.82 2.53
CA LEU A 731 26.27 -19.73 2.94
C LEU A 731 24.87 -19.88 2.30
N LEU A 732 24.81 -20.08 0.98
CA LEU A 732 23.54 -20.29 0.27
C LEU A 732 22.85 -21.56 0.77
N ARG A 733 23.61 -22.63 0.95
CA ARG A 733 23.15 -23.89 1.57
C ARG A 733 22.55 -23.65 2.95
N SER A 734 23.25 -22.90 3.82
CA SER A 734 22.80 -22.59 5.18
C SER A 734 21.49 -21.83 5.16
N LEU A 735 21.37 -20.80 4.32
CA LEU A 735 20.17 -19.98 4.17
C LEU A 735 18.98 -20.82 3.67
N ALA A 736 19.15 -21.56 2.58
CA ALA A 736 18.08 -22.40 2.03
C ALA A 736 17.59 -23.45 3.04
N THR A 737 18.51 -24.09 3.77
CA THR A 737 18.15 -25.06 4.82
C THR A 737 17.43 -24.38 5.98
N TYR A 738 17.91 -23.22 6.41
CA TYR A 738 17.33 -22.48 7.54
C TYR A 738 15.92 -21.96 7.23
N TRP A 739 15.71 -21.41 6.03
CA TRP A 739 14.37 -21.06 5.54
C TRP A 739 13.46 -22.29 5.45
N GLN A 740 13.99 -23.42 4.99
CA GLN A 740 13.22 -24.67 4.96
C GLN A 740 12.80 -25.10 6.38
N HIS A 741 13.69 -24.98 7.37
CA HIS A 741 13.41 -25.32 8.76
C HIS A 741 12.42 -24.38 9.43
N HIS A 742 12.40 -23.10 9.04
CA HIS A 742 11.57 -22.07 9.68
C HIS A 742 10.53 -21.50 8.71
N PRO A 743 9.34 -22.13 8.58
CA PRO A 743 8.24 -21.63 7.75
C PRO A 743 7.83 -20.18 8.06
N SER A 744 8.07 -19.71 9.29
CA SER A 744 7.80 -18.33 9.66
C SER A 744 8.53 -17.31 8.79
N LEU A 745 9.73 -17.62 8.30
CA LEU A 745 10.51 -16.74 7.42
C LEU A 745 9.86 -16.54 6.05
N SER A 746 9.08 -17.52 5.60
CA SER A 746 8.34 -17.45 4.35
C SER A 746 6.96 -16.83 4.56
N TYR A 747 6.29 -17.10 5.68
CA TYR A 747 4.86 -16.77 5.86
C TYR A 747 4.58 -15.49 6.66
N LEU A 748 5.45 -15.10 7.61
CA LEU A 748 5.24 -13.87 8.38
C LEU A 748 5.30 -12.63 7.47
N PHE A 749 6.18 -12.67 6.47
CA PHE A 749 6.44 -11.56 5.58
C PHE A 749 5.85 -11.73 4.17
N SER A 750 5.12 -12.83 3.88
CA SER A 750 4.61 -13.16 2.54
C SER A 750 3.60 -12.17 2.00
N GLY A 751 3.12 -12.34 0.76
CA GLY A 751 1.81 -11.81 0.36
C GLY A 751 0.65 -12.64 0.93
N LEU A 752 -0.59 -12.32 0.54
CA LEU A 752 -1.74 -13.21 0.79
C LEU A 752 -1.75 -14.44 -0.13
N PHE A 753 -1.20 -14.32 -1.34
CA PHE A 753 -1.09 -15.42 -2.29
C PHE A 753 0.15 -16.26 -2.00
N ILE A 754 -0.03 -17.36 -1.27
CA ILE A 754 1.01 -18.31 -0.89
C ILE A 754 0.73 -19.71 -1.46
N GLY A 755 1.71 -20.61 -1.36
CA GLY A 755 1.62 -21.98 -1.85
C GLY A 755 2.39 -22.22 -3.14
N THR A 756 2.24 -23.43 -3.68
CA THR A 756 3.02 -23.99 -4.81
C THR A 756 3.04 -23.13 -6.07
N THR A 757 1.95 -22.41 -6.31
CA THR A 757 1.75 -21.62 -7.52
C THR A 757 1.86 -20.12 -7.29
N SER A 758 2.28 -19.72 -6.08
CA SER A 758 2.51 -18.32 -5.73
C SER A 758 3.62 -17.67 -6.56
N GLN A 759 3.89 -16.38 -6.32
CA GLN A 759 4.99 -15.68 -6.99
C GLN A 759 6.37 -16.11 -6.47
N SER A 760 6.43 -16.65 -5.26
CA SER A 760 7.65 -17.02 -4.55
C SER A 760 7.43 -18.25 -3.66
N PRO A 761 7.02 -19.41 -4.23
CA PRO A 761 6.86 -20.65 -3.49
C PRO A 761 8.13 -21.07 -2.76
N ARG A 762 7.92 -21.75 -1.63
CA ARG A 762 8.98 -22.46 -0.93
C ARG A 762 9.43 -23.68 -1.73
N MET A 763 10.70 -24.05 -1.56
CA MET A 763 11.26 -25.24 -2.21
C MET A 763 10.45 -26.51 -1.88
N ASP A 764 9.97 -26.66 -0.65
CA ASP A 764 9.26 -27.85 -0.17
C ASP A 764 7.73 -27.83 -0.33
N GLU A 765 7.17 -26.82 -0.98
CA GLU A 765 5.74 -26.78 -1.28
C GLU A 765 5.39 -27.61 -2.53
N GLY A 766 6.30 -27.66 -3.51
CA GLY A 766 6.04 -28.27 -4.83
C GLY A 766 6.14 -29.80 -4.85
N ARG A 767 7.35 -30.31 -5.07
CA ARG A 767 7.60 -31.76 -5.24
C ARG A 767 8.32 -32.30 -4.01
N GLU A 768 7.77 -33.28 -3.32
CA GLU A 768 8.38 -33.81 -2.09
C GLU A 768 9.79 -34.39 -2.31
N GLU A 769 10.09 -34.91 -3.51
CA GLU A 769 11.40 -35.47 -3.85
C GLU A 769 12.51 -34.41 -3.90
N ILE A 770 12.17 -33.13 -4.07
CA ILE A 770 13.16 -32.05 -4.21
C ILE A 770 14.03 -31.90 -2.95
N LEU A 771 13.48 -32.21 -1.78
CA LEU A 771 14.23 -32.18 -0.51
C LEU A 771 15.32 -33.24 -0.46
N TYR A 772 15.08 -34.40 -1.07
CA TYR A 772 16.09 -35.46 -1.16
C TYR A 772 17.24 -35.03 -2.08
N GLU A 773 16.92 -34.50 -3.27
CA GLU A 773 17.91 -33.99 -4.22
C GLU A 773 18.69 -32.80 -3.64
N PHE A 774 18.02 -31.94 -2.87
CA PHE A 774 18.65 -30.86 -2.12
C PHE A 774 19.62 -31.36 -1.06
N GLU A 775 19.27 -32.42 -0.32
CA GLU A 775 20.19 -33.06 0.63
C GLU A 775 21.44 -33.59 -0.08
N VAL A 776 21.29 -34.19 -1.27
CA VAL A 776 22.41 -34.66 -2.09
C VAL A 776 23.29 -33.49 -2.56
N ALA A 777 22.70 -32.39 -3.00
CA ALA A 777 23.44 -31.17 -3.37
C ALA A 777 24.21 -30.58 -2.18
N CYS A 778 23.59 -30.53 -0.99
CA CYS A 778 24.23 -30.07 0.23
C CYS A 778 25.48 -30.88 0.59
N ARG A 779 25.42 -32.22 0.45
CA ARG A 779 26.58 -33.10 0.69
C ARG A 779 27.72 -32.84 -0.28
N GLN A 780 27.43 -32.45 -1.52
CA GLN A 780 28.48 -32.08 -2.46
C GLN A 780 29.17 -30.79 -2.02
N VAL A 781 28.41 -29.77 -1.60
CA VAL A 781 28.97 -28.52 -1.08
C VAL A 781 29.81 -28.74 0.18
N ASP A 782 29.33 -29.58 1.11
CA ASP A 782 29.98 -29.81 2.40
C ASP A 782 31.35 -30.52 2.28
N ASN A 783 31.58 -31.25 1.19
CA ASN A 783 32.79 -32.06 0.96
C ASN A 783 33.84 -31.37 0.08
N LEU A 784 33.59 -30.14 -0.39
CA LEU A 784 34.49 -29.42 -1.29
C LEU A 784 35.28 -28.35 -0.53
N GLU A 785 36.61 -28.36 -0.65
CA GLU A 785 37.50 -27.33 -0.08
C GLU A 785 37.43 -26.00 -0.86
N SER A 786 37.16 -26.07 -2.17
CA SER A 786 37.00 -24.92 -3.06
C SER A 786 36.02 -25.27 -4.17
N VAL A 787 34.99 -24.44 -4.36
CA VAL A 787 33.95 -24.66 -5.39
C VAL A 787 34.04 -23.52 -6.40
N PRO A 788 34.20 -23.80 -7.70
CA PRO A 788 34.17 -22.74 -8.69
C PRO A 788 32.77 -22.09 -8.73
N PRO A 789 32.66 -20.75 -8.91
CA PRO A 789 31.39 -20.02 -8.82
C PRO A 789 30.23 -20.61 -9.64
N TRP A 790 30.52 -21.12 -10.85
CA TRP A 790 29.52 -21.72 -11.72
C TRP A 790 28.93 -23.03 -11.17
N LEU A 791 29.69 -23.77 -10.36
CA LEU A 791 29.23 -25.04 -9.78
C LEU A 791 28.24 -24.80 -8.65
N VAL A 792 28.43 -23.73 -7.85
CA VAL A 792 27.48 -23.32 -6.80
C VAL A 792 26.08 -23.11 -7.40
N ASP A 793 26.01 -22.31 -8.46
CA ASP A 793 24.77 -22.06 -9.19
C ASP A 793 24.16 -23.36 -9.73
N ARG A 794 24.95 -24.20 -10.40
CA ARG A 794 24.46 -25.45 -11.01
C ARG A 794 23.92 -26.47 -10.01
N LEU A 795 24.48 -26.52 -8.79
CA LEU A 795 24.03 -27.42 -7.75
C LEU A 795 22.64 -27.05 -7.23
N PHE A 796 22.32 -25.76 -7.10
CA PHE A 796 21.06 -25.30 -6.50
C PHE A 796 20.01 -24.78 -7.49
N ARG A 797 20.40 -24.40 -8.71
CA ARG A 797 19.53 -23.71 -9.68
C ARG A 797 18.24 -24.46 -9.99
N ASN A 798 18.29 -25.78 -10.11
CA ASN A 798 17.11 -26.59 -10.45
C ASN A 798 16.31 -27.05 -9.22
N LEU A 799 16.81 -26.71 -8.02
CA LEU A 799 16.18 -27.03 -6.74
C LEU A 799 15.42 -25.80 -6.19
N LEU A 800 15.97 -24.61 -6.43
CA LEU A 800 15.36 -23.33 -6.06
C LEU A 800 14.54 -22.77 -7.23
N VAL A 801 13.43 -23.45 -7.53
CA VAL A 801 12.52 -23.13 -8.66
C VAL A 801 11.06 -23.28 -8.27
N ASP A 802 10.17 -22.64 -9.03
CA ASP A 802 8.74 -22.97 -8.97
C ASP A 802 8.44 -24.34 -9.60
N ILE A 803 7.17 -24.78 -9.54
CA ILE A 803 6.71 -26.05 -10.13
C ILE A 803 6.94 -26.16 -11.64
N THR A 804 7.15 -25.04 -12.35
CA THR A 804 7.43 -24.96 -13.79
C THR A 804 8.92 -24.97 -14.12
N GLY A 805 9.79 -24.89 -13.10
CA GLY A 805 11.24 -24.83 -13.26
C GLY A 805 11.79 -23.40 -13.39
N ASN A 806 11.01 -22.37 -13.03
CA ASN A 806 11.44 -20.98 -13.12
C ASN A 806 12.18 -20.53 -11.86
N THR A 807 13.46 -20.17 -12.00
CA THR A 807 14.36 -19.69 -10.93
C THR A 807 13.97 -18.33 -10.40
N HIS A 808 13.38 -17.48 -11.24
CA HIS A 808 12.90 -16.16 -10.87
C HIS A 808 11.61 -16.22 -10.04
N ARG A 809 10.96 -17.39 -9.94
CA ARG A 809 9.73 -17.61 -9.16
C ARG A 809 9.97 -18.49 -7.93
N SER A 810 11.12 -18.37 -7.28
CA SER A 810 11.41 -19.05 -6.01
C SER A 810 11.51 -18.03 -4.87
N GLU A 811 11.19 -18.42 -3.63
CA GLU A 811 11.39 -17.55 -2.46
C GLU A 811 12.83 -17.09 -2.26
N ILE A 812 13.81 -17.91 -2.64
CA ILE A 812 15.23 -17.60 -2.70
C ILE A 812 15.66 -17.77 -4.17
N SER A 813 15.62 -16.67 -4.91
CA SER A 813 16.01 -16.64 -6.31
C SER A 813 17.52 -16.48 -6.45
N ILE A 814 18.12 -17.39 -7.21
CA ILE A 814 19.55 -17.35 -7.58
C ILE A 814 19.74 -16.98 -9.06
N ASP A 815 18.71 -16.38 -9.67
CA ASP A 815 18.76 -16.06 -11.10
C ASP A 815 19.91 -15.11 -11.46
N LYS A 816 20.21 -14.18 -10.54
CA LYS A 816 21.28 -13.17 -10.62
C LYS A 816 22.61 -13.64 -9.96
N LEU A 817 22.74 -14.91 -9.57
CA LEU A 817 23.94 -15.43 -8.90
C LEU A 817 25.09 -15.69 -9.88
N TYR A 818 25.02 -16.78 -10.67
CA TYR A 818 26.03 -17.11 -11.67
C TYR A 818 25.43 -17.86 -12.87
N SER A 819 24.50 -17.21 -13.56
CA SER A 819 23.75 -17.84 -14.66
C SER A 819 24.64 -18.33 -15.81
N PRO A 820 24.35 -19.50 -16.41
CA PRO A 820 25.08 -20.02 -17.57
C PRO A 820 24.72 -19.30 -18.87
N THR A 821 23.60 -18.57 -18.95
CA THR A 821 23.03 -18.04 -20.21
C THR A 821 23.74 -16.79 -20.75
N GLY A 822 24.52 -16.09 -19.92
CA GLY A 822 25.26 -14.89 -20.33
C GLY A 822 25.96 -14.19 -19.18
N SER A 823 26.76 -13.16 -19.48
CA SER A 823 27.46 -12.35 -18.47
C SER A 823 26.53 -11.50 -17.61
N THR A 824 25.35 -11.14 -18.13
CA THR A 824 24.33 -10.32 -17.44
C THR A 824 23.72 -11.00 -16.20
N GLY A 825 23.70 -12.34 -16.15
CA GLY A 825 23.20 -13.10 -15.01
C GLY A 825 24.30 -13.57 -14.03
N ARG A 826 25.55 -13.10 -14.20
CA ARG A 826 26.69 -13.43 -13.35
C ARG A 826 27.03 -12.26 -12.44
N LEU A 827 26.09 -11.88 -11.57
CA LEU A 827 26.21 -10.70 -10.71
C LEU A 827 26.64 -11.04 -9.27
N GLY A 828 26.62 -12.32 -8.89
CA GLY A 828 26.92 -12.74 -7.52
C GLY A 828 25.83 -12.35 -6.52
N LEU A 829 24.58 -12.19 -6.97
CA LEU A 829 23.46 -11.72 -6.15
C LEU A 829 22.47 -12.84 -5.86
N VAL A 830 21.92 -12.85 -4.65
CA VAL A 830 20.79 -13.70 -4.23
C VAL A 830 19.64 -12.80 -3.84
N GLU A 831 18.44 -13.15 -4.30
CA GLU A 831 17.24 -12.34 -4.14
C GLU A 831 16.18 -13.07 -3.32
N PHE A 832 15.75 -12.47 -2.22
CA PHE A 832 14.70 -12.98 -1.36
C PHE A 832 13.36 -12.39 -1.79
N ARG A 833 12.47 -13.24 -2.29
CA ARG A 833 11.23 -12.84 -2.98
C ARG A 833 9.94 -13.11 -2.19
N ALA A 834 10.02 -13.82 -1.07
CA ALA A 834 8.88 -14.05 -0.17
C ALA A 834 8.60 -12.87 0.78
N PHE A 835 9.05 -11.66 0.40
CA PHE A 835 8.86 -10.43 1.16
C PHE A 835 7.84 -9.54 0.45
N GLU A 836 6.69 -9.34 1.09
CA GLU A 836 5.69 -8.35 0.71
C GLU A 836 6.14 -6.94 1.11
N MET A 837 5.64 -5.94 0.39
CA MET A 837 5.92 -4.53 0.63
C MET A 837 5.43 -4.09 2.02
N PRO A 838 6.34 -3.66 2.93
CA PRO A 838 5.94 -3.16 4.23
C PRO A 838 5.29 -1.77 4.10
N PRO A 839 4.22 -1.49 4.85
CA PRO A 839 3.47 -0.22 4.78
C PRO A 839 4.27 0.99 5.29
N HIS A 840 5.38 0.78 6.00
CA HIS A 840 6.18 1.86 6.59
C HIS A 840 7.70 1.60 6.43
N TYR A 841 8.47 2.65 6.12
CA TYR A 841 9.91 2.53 5.84
C TYR A 841 10.70 1.88 6.99
N LYS A 842 10.40 2.25 8.24
CA LYS A 842 11.00 1.65 9.44
C LYS A 842 10.83 0.12 9.50
N MET A 843 9.69 -0.41 9.03
CA MET A 843 9.50 -1.87 8.92
C MET A 843 10.44 -2.43 7.84
N SER A 844 10.47 -1.83 6.66
CA SER A 844 11.39 -2.26 5.58
C SER A 844 12.87 -2.25 6.01
N VAL A 845 13.31 -1.25 6.79
CA VAL A 845 14.68 -1.20 7.34
C VAL A 845 14.94 -2.34 8.35
N VAL A 846 14.00 -2.63 9.25
CA VAL A 846 14.13 -3.76 10.20
C VAL A 846 14.20 -5.10 9.46
N GLN A 847 13.37 -5.28 8.43
CA GLN A 847 13.35 -6.50 7.60
C GLN A 847 14.70 -6.71 6.90
N GLN A 848 15.27 -5.65 6.31
CA GLN A 848 16.58 -5.73 5.65
C GLN A 848 17.72 -5.95 6.66
N MET A 849 17.69 -5.30 7.83
CA MET A 849 18.65 -5.53 8.93
C MET A 849 18.60 -6.98 9.42
N PHE A 850 17.42 -7.57 9.48
CA PHE A 850 17.20 -8.96 9.88
C PHE A 850 17.84 -9.95 8.90
N VAL A 851 17.63 -9.75 7.59
CA VAL A 851 18.27 -10.58 6.54
C VAL A 851 19.80 -10.49 6.62
N LEU A 852 20.35 -9.28 6.78
CA LEU A 852 21.79 -9.08 6.93
C LEU A 852 22.35 -9.77 8.18
N SER A 853 21.61 -9.77 9.29
CA SER A 853 22.02 -10.42 10.54
C SER A 853 22.06 -11.94 10.40
N LEU A 854 21.10 -12.54 9.69
CA LEU A 854 21.11 -13.97 9.37
C LEU A 854 22.32 -14.34 8.50
N LEU A 855 22.63 -13.52 7.49
CA LEU A 855 23.81 -13.73 6.65
C LEU A 855 25.10 -13.73 7.48
N CYS A 856 25.27 -12.75 8.37
CA CYS A 856 26.45 -12.67 9.25
C CYS A 856 26.52 -13.88 10.20
N ARG A 857 25.39 -14.28 10.79
CA ARG A 857 25.28 -15.48 11.63
C ARG A 857 25.75 -16.73 10.90
N PHE A 858 25.35 -16.93 9.64
CA PHE A 858 25.76 -18.12 8.86
C PHE A 858 27.21 -18.03 8.36
N TRP A 859 27.72 -16.82 8.14
CA TRP A 859 29.13 -16.61 7.82
C TRP A 859 30.05 -17.04 8.96
N GLU A 860 29.74 -16.62 10.19
CA GLU A 860 30.44 -17.00 11.42
C GLU A 860 30.34 -18.49 11.68
N LYS A 861 29.12 -19.04 11.59
CA LYS A 861 28.84 -20.44 11.88
C LYS A 861 27.86 -21.03 10.85
N PRO A 862 28.34 -21.85 9.91
CA PRO A 862 27.49 -22.50 8.91
C PRO A 862 26.39 -23.35 9.54
N TYR A 863 25.20 -23.37 8.92
CA TYR A 863 24.05 -24.15 9.38
C TYR A 863 23.97 -25.50 8.67
N LYS A 864 24.63 -26.52 9.23
CA LYS A 864 24.83 -27.84 8.59
C LYS A 864 23.86 -28.95 9.02
N LEU A 865 22.59 -28.63 9.18
CA LEU A 865 21.55 -29.62 9.54
C LEU A 865 20.88 -30.24 8.29
N PRO A 866 20.30 -31.46 8.39
CA PRO A 866 19.52 -32.05 7.30
C PRO A 866 18.10 -31.44 7.21
N PRO A 867 17.48 -31.40 6.02
CA PRO A 867 16.15 -30.83 5.82
C PRO A 867 15.05 -31.61 6.55
N ILE A 868 13.97 -30.92 6.95
CA ILE A 868 12.82 -31.48 7.69
C ILE A 868 11.66 -31.80 6.74
N ARG A 869 11.18 -33.05 6.73
CA ARG A 869 10.04 -33.46 5.89
C ARG A 869 8.71 -33.21 6.61
N ARG A 870 8.10 -32.04 6.37
CA ARG A 870 6.87 -31.60 7.07
C ARG A 870 5.57 -32.21 6.52
N GLY A 871 5.53 -32.58 5.24
CA GLY A 871 4.31 -33.06 4.59
C GLY A 871 3.14 -32.08 4.78
N THR A 872 1.95 -32.58 5.09
CA THR A 872 0.75 -31.74 5.27
C THR A 872 0.79 -30.84 6.51
N GLU A 873 1.70 -31.06 7.47
CA GLU A 873 1.85 -30.18 8.63
C GLU A 873 2.22 -28.74 8.21
N LEU A 874 2.92 -28.57 7.09
CA LEU A 874 3.30 -27.26 6.56
C LEU A 874 2.06 -26.37 6.32
N HIS A 875 1.03 -26.88 5.63
CA HIS A 875 -0.17 -26.12 5.29
C HIS A 875 -1.31 -26.24 6.30
N ASP A 876 -1.23 -27.17 7.26
CA ASP A 876 -2.21 -27.28 8.33
C ASP A 876 -1.84 -26.45 9.56
N LYS A 877 -0.60 -26.59 10.04
CA LYS A 877 -0.13 -26.00 11.29
C LYS A 877 0.60 -24.68 11.09
N TYR A 878 1.55 -24.62 10.15
CA TYR A 878 2.43 -23.46 9.97
C TYR A 878 1.80 -22.31 9.15
N LEU A 879 0.51 -22.41 8.83
CA LEU A 879 -0.29 -21.28 8.34
C LEU A 879 -1.12 -20.60 9.43
N LEU A 880 -1.10 -21.15 10.65
CA LEU A 880 -1.77 -20.57 11.80
C LEU A 880 -0.84 -19.55 12.50
N PRO A 881 -1.33 -18.34 12.83
CA PRO A 881 -0.55 -17.26 13.44
C PRO A 881 0.28 -17.69 14.64
N PHE A 882 -0.27 -18.52 15.53
CA PHE A 882 0.42 -18.95 16.75
C PHE A 882 1.70 -19.73 16.42
N TYR A 883 1.63 -20.72 15.53
CA TYR A 883 2.79 -21.56 15.20
C TYR A 883 3.80 -20.81 14.34
N VAL A 884 3.36 -19.89 13.48
CA VAL A 884 4.26 -18.96 12.78
C VAL A 884 5.03 -18.10 13.78
N TRP A 885 4.35 -17.57 14.80
CA TRP A 885 4.99 -16.72 15.81
C TRP A 885 5.96 -17.50 16.69
N GLU A 886 5.59 -18.69 17.16
CA GLU A 886 6.49 -19.54 17.97
C GLU A 886 7.72 -19.99 17.18
N ASP A 887 7.57 -20.38 15.91
CA ASP A 887 8.71 -20.69 15.03
C ASP A 887 9.61 -19.46 14.82
N PHE A 888 9.02 -18.27 14.70
CA PHE A 888 9.78 -17.04 14.56
C PHE A 888 10.56 -16.67 15.83
N LYS A 889 10.01 -16.92 17.02
CA LYS A 889 10.73 -16.75 18.30
C LYS A 889 11.96 -17.62 18.38
N ASP A 890 11.94 -18.82 17.80
CA ASP A 890 13.11 -19.69 17.71
C ASP A 890 14.22 -19.03 16.86
N VAL A 891 13.86 -18.39 15.76
CA VAL A 891 14.80 -17.61 14.94
C VAL A 891 15.39 -16.42 15.70
N LEU A 892 14.55 -15.67 16.43
CA LEU A 892 15.03 -14.55 17.25
C LEU A 892 15.98 -15.01 18.35
N ARG A 893 15.71 -16.17 18.94
CA ARG A 893 16.56 -16.79 19.96
C ARG A 893 17.91 -17.21 19.38
N ASP A 894 17.93 -17.90 18.23
CA ASP A 894 19.18 -18.29 17.55
C ASP A 894 20.04 -17.06 17.24
N LEU A 895 19.44 -16.00 16.66
CA LEU A 895 20.15 -14.75 16.39
C LEU A 895 20.72 -14.12 17.68
N LYS A 896 19.92 -14.07 18.75
CA LYS A 896 20.35 -13.51 20.04
C LYS A 896 21.51 -14.29 20.65
N GLU A 897 21.47 -15.62 20.60
CA GLU A 897 22.55 -16.51 21.07
C GLU A 897 23.85 -16.32 20.28
N HIS A 898 23.76 -15.94 19.01
CA HIS A 898 24.91 -15.59 18.17
C HIS A 898 25.26 -14.09 18.20
N GLY A 899 24.70 -13.34 19.16
CA GLY A 899 25.04 -11.93 19.40
C GLY A 899 24.38 -10.93 18.44
N TYR A 900 23.30 -11.30 17.77
CA TYR A 900 22.44 -10.41 16.97
C TYR A 900 21.12 -10.23 17.73
N SER A 901 21.04 -9.20 18.57
CA SER A 901 19.89 -9.01 19.45
C SER A 901 18.71 -8.42 18.68
N PHE A 902 17.65 -9.19 18.52
CA PHE A 902 16.31 -8.73 18.12
C PHE A 902 15.31 -9.02 19.23
N TYR A 903 14.28 -8.19 19.33
CA TYR A 903 13.21 -8.37 20.31
C TYR A 903 11.88 -8.67 19.61
N GLU A 904 10.99 -9.39 20.30
CA GLU A 904 9.66 -9.70 19.77
C GLU A 904 8.91 -8.42 19.35
N GLU A 905 9.03 -7.33 20.11
CA GLU A 905 8.34 -6.08 19.81
C GLU A 905 8.87 -5.38 18.55
N ASP A 906 10.04 -5.77 18.04
CA ASP A 906 10.53 -5.30 16.74
C ASP A 906 9.68 -5.88 15.60
N PHE A 907 8.96 -6.99 15.82
CA PHE A 907 8.22 -7.72 14.79
C PHE A 907 6.70 -7.77 14.99
N ILE A 908 6.17 -7.26 16.10
CA ILE A 908 4.71 -7.15 16.31
C ILE A 908 4.01 -6.39 15.17
N PRO A 909 4.55 -5.27 14.63
CA PRO A 909 3.90 -4.60 13.49
C PRO A 909 3.75 -5.49 12.26
N PHE A 910 4.71 -6.40 12.00
CA PHE A 910 4.61 -7.36 10.89
C PHE A 910 3.57 -8.45 11.20
N PHE A 911 3.54 -8.92 12.45
CA PHE A 911 2.56 -9.90 12.90
C PHE A 911 1.13 -9.36 12.79
N GLU A 912 0.87 -8.13 13.23
CA GLU A 912 -0.45 -7.51 13.12
C GLU A 912 -0.82 -7.15 11.68
N PHE A 913 0.16 -6.84 10.82
CA PHE A 913 -0.09 -6.64 9.39
C PHE A 913 -0.50 -7.95 8.70
N ARG A 914 0.21 -9.05 8.98
CA ARG A 914 -0.05 -10.37 8.37
C ARG A 914 -1.28 -11.08 8.96
N PHE A 915 -1.45 -11.01 10.28
CA PHE A 915 -2.45 -11.77 11.04
C PHE A 915 -3.31 -10.84 11.91
N PRO A 916 -4.04 -9.89 11.31
CA PRO A 916 -4.83 -8.92 12.06
C PRO A 916 -5.91 -9.61 12.89
N GLU A 917 -6.17 -9.05 14.07
CA GLU A 917 -7.27 -9.46 14.94
C GLU A 917 -8.61 -8.96 14.41
N TYR A 918 -9.59 -9.86 14.31
CA TYR A 918 -10.99 -9.49 14.01
C TYR A 918 -11.75 -9.12 15.28
N GLY A 919 -11.52 -9.85 16.38
CA GLY A 919 -12.03 -9.50 17.69
C GLY A 919 -11.88 -10.62 18.71
N HIS A 920 -12.27 -10.32 19.94
CA HIS A 920 -12.29 -11.27 21.04
C HIS A 920 -13.50 -11.06 21.94
N VAL A 921 -13.84 -12.09 22.70
CA VAL A 921 -14.89 -12.06 23.71
C VAL A 921 -14.45 -12.82 24.95
N GLN A 922 -14.91 -12.40 26.12
CA GLN A 922 -14.72 -13.12 27.38
C GLN A 922 -16.05 -13.62 27.91
N LYS A 923 -16.19 -14.93 28.11
CA LYS A 923 -17.40 -15.60 28.66
C LYS A 923 -16.98 -16.64 29.68
N ASP A 924 -17.56 -16.59 30.88
CA ASP A 924 -17.28 -17.56 31.97
C ASP A 924 -15.77 -17.74 32.27
N GLY A 925 -15.01 -16.64 32.30
CA GLY A 925 -13.55 -16.67 32.51
C GLY A 925 -12.73 -17.15 31.31
N ILE A 926 -13.37 -17.61 30.23
CA ILE A 926 -12.73 -18.06 28.99
C ILE A 926 -12.70 -16.93 27.98
N LYS A 927 -11.50 -16.56 27.52
CA LYS A 927 -11.32 -15.61 26.41
C LYS A 927 -11.28 -16.40 25.10
N ILE A 928 -12.06 -15.98 24.11
CA ILE A 928 -12.04 -16.49 22.73
C ILE A 928 -11.55 -15.34 21.85
N GLU A 929 -10.47 -15.55 21.11
CA GLU A 929 -9.88 -14.58 20.19
C GLU A 929 -9.90 -15.16 18.77
N VAL A 930 -10.35 -14.36 17.80
CA VAL A 930 -10.44 -14.74 16.39
C VAL A 930 -9.51 -13.85 15.56
N ARG A 931 -8.56 -14.48 14.88
CA ARG A 931 -7.58 -13.82 14.01
C ARG A 931 -7.59 -14.38 12.60
N MET A 932 -7.20 -13.57 11.64
CA MET A 932 -6.89 -14.04 10.28
C MET A 932 -5.78 -15.10 10.34
N ALA A 933 -5.91 -16.16 9.53
CA ALA A 933 -4.86 -17.13 9.29
C ALA A 933 -4.64 -17.30 7.79
N LEU A 934 -3.46 -17.78 7.41
CA LEU A 934 -3.11 -17.94 6.00
C LEU A 934 -3.82 -19.14 5.38
N GLU A 935 -4.11 -19.01 4.09
CA GLU A 935 -4.72 -20.06 3.28
C GLU A 935 -4.12 -20.00 1.88
N PRO A 936 -3.56 -21.11 1.35
CA PRO A 936 -3.01 -21.12 0.01
C PRO A 936 -4.14 -21.06 -1.02
N TRP A 937 -3.92 -20.34 -2.11
CA TRP A 937 -4.85 -20.31 -3.23
C TRP A 937 -4.27 -21.12 -4.39
N ASP A 938 -5.03 -22.11 -4.83
CA ASP A 938 -4.59 -22.98 -5.91
C ASP A 938 -4.83 -22.33 -7.27
N VAL A 939 -3.85 -22.42 -8.17
CA VAL A 939 -4.08 -22.11 -9.58
C VAL A 939 -4.91 -23.22 -10.22
N LEU A 940 -5.99 -22.83 -10.89
CA LEU A 940 -6.91 -23.71 -11.59
C LEU A 940 -6.35 -24.18 -12.94
N GLY A 941 -7.00 -25.18 -13.53
CA GLY A 941 -6.66 -25.70 -14.86
C GLY A 941 -6.68 -24.60 -15.93
N GLU A 942 -5.88 -24.80 -16.98
CA GLU A 942 -5.82 -23.87 -18.11
C GLU A 942 -7.15 -23.83 -18.87
N GLU A 943 -7.60 -22.63 -19.23
CA GLU A 943 -8.70 -22.42 -20.16
C GLU A 943 -8.18 -21.73 -21.43
N ALA A 944 -8.57 -22.27 -22.58
CA ALA A 944 -8.32 -21.65 -23.87
C ALA A 944 -9.38 -20.56 -24.13
N ASN A 945 -8.94 -19.33 -24.32
CA ASN A 945 -9.77 -18.23 -24.79
C ASN A 945 -9.34 -17.84 -26.22
N SER A 946 -10.10 -16.95 -26.87
CA SER A 946 -9.86 -16.52 -28.26
C SER A 946 -8.50 -15.87 -28.49
N PHE A 947 -7.78 -15.50 -27.43
CA PHE A 947 -6.52 -14.75 -27.46
C PHE A 947 -5.33 -15.51 -26.81
N GLY A 948 -5.54 -16.72 -26.26
CA GLY A 948 -4.49 -17.49 -25.59
C GLY A 948 -5.01 -18.44 -24.50
N THR A 949 -4.13 -18.87 -23.61
CA THR A 949 -4.48 -19.64 -22.41
C THR A 949 -4.45 -18.75 -21.17
N SER A 950 -5.48 -18.85 -20.33
CA SER A 950 -5.54 -18.17 -19.03
C SER A 950 -5.60 -19.19 -17.90
N ARG A 951 -5.04 -18.82 -16.75
CA ARG A 951 -5.13 -19.60 -15.51
C ARG A 951 -5.74 -18.71 -14.42
N ALA A 952 -6.86 -19.14 -13.86
CA ALA A 952 -7.49 -18.46 -12.73
C ALA A 952 -6.92 -18.98 -11.40
N VAL A 953 -7.07 -18.21 -10.33
CA VAL A 953 -6.69 -18.59 -8.97
C VAL A 953 -7.97 -18.79 -8.16
N ASP A 954 -8.07 -19.89 -7.41
CA ASP A 954 -9.23 -20.14 -6.52
C ASP A 954 -9.07 -19.40 -5.19
N SER A 955 -9.58 -18.17 -5.15
CA SER A 955 -9.63 -17.34 -3.94
C SER A 955 -10.89 -17.57 -3.08
N ALA A 956 -11.63 -18.66 -3.32
CA ALA A 956 -12.89 -18.92 -2.61
C ALA A 956 -12.73 -19.24 -1.12
N LEU A 957 -11.55 -19.72 -0.72
CA LEU A 957 -11.30 -20.23 0.62
C LEU A 957 -10.59 -19.22 1.51
N GLU A 958 -10.99 -19.22 2.77
CA GLU A 958 -10.30 -18.48 3.84
C GLU A 958 -10.07 -19.38 5.04
N ARG A 959 -9.13 -18.94 5.88
CA ARG A 959 -8.84 -19.55 7.17
C ARG A 959 -8.79 -18.48 8.25
N ILE A 960 -9.26 -18.86 9.43
CA ILE A 960 -9.08 -18.10 10.66
C ILE A 960 -8.45 -18.98 11.72
N GLN A 961 -7.72 -18.39 12.65
CA GLN A 961 -7.30 -19.04 13.88
C GLN A 961 -8.20 -18.58 15.01
N VAL A 962 -8.62 -19.55 15.83
CA VAL A 962 -9.22 -19.27 17.13
C VAL A 962 -8.25 -19.65 18.23
N ARG A 963 -8.04 -18.73 19.17
CA ARG A 963 -7.27 -18.96 20.39
C ARG A 963 -8.23 -18.88 21.58
N VAL A 964 -8.11 -19.83 22.50
CA VAL A 964 -8.83 -19.83 23.78
C VAL A 964 -7.85 -19.72 24.93
N GLU A 965 -8.18 -18.90 25.92
CA GLU A 965 -7.44 -18.76 27.18
C GLU A 965 -8.38 -18.95 28.37
N GLY A 966 -7.91 -19.56 29.46
CA GLY A 966 -8.74 -19.96 30.60
C GLY A 966 -9.55 -21.24 30.35
N TRP A 967 -9.25 -21.95 29.25
CA TRP A 967 -9.94 -23.17 28.85
C TRP A 967 -9.61 -24.34 29.78
N THR A 968 -10.58 -25.23 30.02
CA THR A 968 -10.38 -26.47 30.78
C THR A 968 -10.72 -27.66 29.89
N GLU A 969 -9.71 -28.45 29.56
CA GLU A 969 -9.85 -29.65 28.73
C GLU A 969 -10.85 -30.64 29.35
N GLY A 970 -11.73 -31.20 28.52
CA GLY A 970 -12.76 -32.17 28.94
C GLY A 970 -14.07 -31.55 29.46
N ARG A 971 -14.09 -30.29 29.91
CA ARG A 971 -15.34 -29.61 30.32
C ARG A 971 -15.96 -28.81 29.18
N TYR A 972 -15.19 -27.94 28.55
CA TYR A 972 -15.68 -27.05 27.51
C TYR A 972 -15.21 -27.50 26.14
N VAL A 973 -16.14 -27.55 25.19
CA VAL A 973 -15.88 -27.82 23.78
C VAL A 973 -16.17 -26.56 23.00
N LEU A 974 -15.15 -26.01 22.34
CA LEU A 974 -15.37 -24.94 21.37
C LEU A 974 -15.91 -25.58 20.09
N SER A 975 -17.01 -25.04 19.57
CA SER A 975 -17.57 -25.46 18.29
C SER A 975 -17.77 -24.29 17.34
N CYS A 976 -17.70 -24.57 16.05
CA CYS A 976 -18.02 -23.63 14.98
C CYS A 976 -19.14 -24.23 14.12
N ASN A 977 -20.28 -23.54 14.01
CA ASN A 977 -21.46 -24.00 13.26
C ASN A 977 -21.90 -25.44 13.63
N GLY A 978 -21.81 -25.80 14.92
CA GLY A 978 -22.19 -27.11 15.45
C GLY A 978 -21.14 -28.23 15.29
N TYR A 979 -19.94 -27.90 14.81
CA TYR A 979 -18.83 -28.85 14.67
C TYR A 979 -17.70 -28.51 15.64
N GLU A 980 -17.11 -29.54 16.24
CA GLU A 980 -16.03 -29.42 17.21
C GLU A 980 -14.77 -28.80 16.55
N VAL A 981 -14.26 -27.73 17.16
CA VAL A 981 -13.00 -27.11 16.75
C VAL A 981 -11.85 -27.89 17.40
N PRO A 982 -10.87 -28.40 16.63
CA PRO A 982 -9.82 -29.29 17.13
C PRO A 982 -8.73 -28.50 17.89
N LEU A 983 -9.08 -27.97 19.06
CA LEU A 983 -8.17 -27.20 19.91
C LEU A 983 -6.91 -28.01 20.25
N ARG A 984 -5.75 -27.36 20.12
CA ARG A 984 -4.43 -27.90 20.46
C ARG A 984 -3.78 -27.02 21.51
N ALA A 985 -3.33 -27.64 22.60
CA ALA A 985 -2.67 -26.93 23.68
C ALA A 985 -1.39 -26.23 23.17
N THR A 986 -1.17 -24.99 23.62
CA THR A 986 0.00 -24.17 23.24
C THR A 986 1.24 -24.47 24.08
N GLY A 987 1.12 -25.34 25.09
CA GLY A 987 2.12 -25.56 26.13
C GLY A 987 1.90 -24.70 27.39
N LYS A 988 1.09 -23.65 27.30
CA LYS A 988 0.60 -22.90 28.46
C LYS A 988 -0.70 -23.53 28.98
N ASN A 989 -0.78 -23.72 30.30
CA ASN A 989 -1.97 -24.32 30.89
C ASN A 989 -3.20 -23.44 30.65
N GLY A 990 -4.29 -24.08 30.18
CA GLY A 990 -5.55 -23.43 29.86
C GLY A 990 -5.55 -22.59 28.59
N GLU A 991 -4.56 -22.79 27.71
CA GLU A 991 -4.47 -22.10 26.43
C GLU A 991 -4.38 -23.10 25.27
N ALA A 992 -5.21 -22.87 24.25
CA ALA A 992 -5.24 -23.71 23.05
C ALA A 992 -5.56 -22.91 21.79
N VAL A 993 -5.13 -23.42 20.64
CA VAL A 993 -5.35 -22.82 19.32
C VAL A 993 -5.84 -23.87 18.31
N ALA A 994 -6.60 -23.42 17.32
CA ALA A 994 -6.99 -24.22 16.17
C ALA A 994 -7.32 -23.33 14.96
N GLY A 995 -7.18 -23.88 13.77
CA GLY A 995 -7.68 -23.30 12.53
C GLY A 995 -9.16 -23.62 12.28
N VAL A 996 -9.85 -22.74 11.56
CA VAL A 996 -11.12 -23.04 10.90
C VAL A 996 -11.00 -22.62 9.45
N ARG A 997 -11.14 -23.59 8.54
CA ARG A 997 -11.10 -23.43 7.09
C ARG A 997 -12.51 -23.52 6.53
N PHE A 998 -12.89 -22.59 5.66
CA PHE A 998 -14.25 -22.50 5.14
C PHE A 998 -14.28 -21.82 3.77
N LYS A 999 -15.39 -22.01 3.04
CA LYS A 999 -15.62 -21.30 1.78
C LYS A 999 -16.22 -19.93 2.09
N ALA A 1000 -15.43 -18.88 1.86
CA ALA A 1000 -15.80 -17.50 2.12
C ALA A 1000 -16.49 -16.85 0.92
N TRP A 1001 -16.04 -17.18 -0.29
CA TRP A 1001 -16.52 -16.57 -1.54
C TRP A 1001 -17.00 -17.62 -2.53
N ALA A 1002 -17.81 -17.21 -3.50
CA ALA A 1002 -18.26 -18.05 -4.61
C ALA A 1002 -17.88 -17.40 -5.96
N PRO A 1003 -16.58 -17.26 -6.26
CA PRO A 1003 -16.15 -16.77 -7.57
C PRO A 1003 -16.62 -17.73 -8.68
N VAL A 1004 -16.72 -17.20 -9.90
CA VAL A 1004 -17.12 -17.99 -11.09
C VAL A 1004 -16.20 -19.19 -11.28
N PHE A 1005 -14.90 -19.00 -11.07
CA PHE A 1005 -13.88 -20.03 -11.13
C PHE A 1005 -13.49 -20.48 -9.72
N THR A 1006 -13.83 -21.71 -9.34
CA THR A 1006 -13.50 -22.31 -8.04
C THR A 1006 -13.45 -23.84 -8.15
N LEU A 1007 -12.63 -24.49 -7.32
CA LEU A 1007 -12.50 -25.96 -7.26
C LEU A 1007 -13.80 -26.65 -6.84
N HIS A 1008 -14.65 -25.98 -6.05
CA HIS A 1008 -15.84 -26.57 -5.46
C HIS A 1008 -17.09 -25.70 -5.69
N PRO A 1009 -17.62 -25.64 -6.92
CA PRO A 1009 -18.71 -24.72 -7.28
C PRO A 1009 -20.01 -24.99 -6.52
N ASN A 1010 -20.35 -26.25 -6.25
CA ASN A 1010 -21.58 -26.63 -5.54
C ASN A 1010 -21.50 -26.47 -4.01
N LEU A 1011 -20.35 -26.11 -3.45
CA LEU A 1011 -20.23 -25.84 -2.03
C LEU A 1011 -20.74 -24.41 -1.73
N PRO A 1012 -21.67 -24.21 -0.79
CA PRO A 1012 -22.16 -22.87 -0.46
C PRO A 1012 -21.12 -22.07 0.33
N ILE A 1013 -21.29 -20.74 0.32
CA ILE A 1013 -20.55 -19.84 1.22
C ILE A 1013 -20.98 -20.12 2.67
N THR A 1014 -20.01 -20.15 3.59
CA THR A 1014 -20.26 -20.39 5.02
C THR A 1014 -20.28 -19.07 5.80
N ASN A 1015 -21.41 -18.38 5.80
CA ASN A 1015 -21.60 -17.09 6.51
C ASN A 1015 -22.90 -17.10 7.34
N PRO A 1016 -22.90 -16.71 8.63
CA PRO A 1016 -21.74 -16.43 9.47
C PRO A 1016 -21.04 -17.70 9.98
N LEU A 1017 -19.85 -17.51 10.57
CA LEU A 1017 -19.24 -18.48 11.47
C LEU A 1017 -19.70 -18.17 12.90
N VAL A 1018 -20.36 -19.14 13.53
CA VAL A 1018 -20.89 -19.05 14.89
C VAL A 1018 -20.01 -19.91 15.79
N PHE A 1019 -19.29 -19.26 16.70
CA PHE A 1019 -18.48 -19.91 17.71
C PHE A 1019 -19.27 -20.07 18.99
N ASP A 1020 -19.42 -21.30 19.44
CA ASP A 1020 -20.12 -21.67 20.66
C ASP A 1020 -19.16 -22.32 21.65
N LEU A 1021 -19.14 -21.79 22.87
CA LEU A 1021 -18.52 -22.42 24.02
C LEU A 1021 -19.53 -23.38 24.65
N TRP A 1022 -19.47 -24.64 24.24
CA TRP A 1022 -20.39 -25.68 24.68
C TRP A 1022 -19.89 -26.33 25.97
N ASP A 1023 -20.68 -26.24 27.04
CA ASP A 1023 -20.38 -26.84 28.33
C ASP A 1023 -20.94 -28.26 28.40
N THR A 1024 -20.05 -29.24 28.55
CA THR A 1024 -20.41 -30.67 28.61
C THR A 1024 -21.26 -31.03 29.82
N TRP A 1025 -21.21 -30.24 30.90
CA TRP A 1025 -21.95 -30.53 32.12
C TRP A 1025 -23.40 -30.04 32.05
N SER A 1026 -23.62 -28.90 31.40
CA SER A 1026 -24.96 -28.32 31.22
C SER A 1026 -25.60 -28.63 29.86
N GLU A 1027 -24.87 -29.30 28.97
CA GLU A 1027 -25.30 -29.70 27.62
C GLU A 1027 -25.86 -28.54 26.78
N ARG A 1028 -25.25 -27.36 26.92
CA ARG A 1028 -25.66 -26.15 26.20
C ARG A 1028 -24.48 -25.23 25.91
N SER A 1029 -24.69 -24.31 24.96
CA SER A 1029 -23.80 -23.16 24.80
C SER A 1029 -24.00 -22.19 25.97
N ILE A 1030 -22.88 -21.79 26.59
CA ILE A 1030 -22.86 -20.80 27.69
C ILE A 1030 -22.41 -19.41 27.23
N GLY A 1031 -22.01 -19.29 25.96
CA GLY A 1031 -21.53 -18.06 25.36
C GLY A 1031 -20.77 -18.33 24.07
N GLY A 1032 -20.31 -17.27 23.43
CA GLY A 1032 -19.63 -17.37 22.14
C GLY A 1032 -19.56 -16.04 21.42
N CYS A 1033 -19.24 -16.10 20.13
CA CYS A 1033 -19.13 -14.95 19.23
C CYS A 1033 -19.48 -15.33 17.79
N LYS A 1034 -19.67 -14.32 16.94
CA LYS A 1034 -19.89 -14.49 15.50
C LYS A 1034 -18.81 -13.78 14.71
N TYR A 1035 -18.42 -14.42 13.62
CA TYR A 1035 -17.59 -13.83 12.58
C TYR A 1035 -18.35 -13.83 11.26
N PHE A 1036 -18.31 -12.71 10.54
CA PHE A 1036 -18.97 -12.52 9.26
C PHE A 1036 -17.93 -12.34 8.15
N ILE A 1037 -18.20 -12.93 6.99
CA ILE A 1037 -17.33 -12.76 5.82
C ILE A 1037 -17.54 -11.39 5.18
N SER A 1038 -18.81 -11.00 5.04
CA SER A 1038 -19.24 -9.68 4.57
C SER A 1038 -19.97 -8.93 5.68
N HIS A 1039 -20.33 -7.67 5.43
CA HIS A 1039 -21.05 -6.86 6.40
C HIS A 1039 -22.33 -7.57 6.90
N PRO A 1040 -22.59 -7.65 8.23
CA PRO A 1040 -23.72 -8.41 8.79
C PRO A 1040 -25.08 -7.94 8.28
N GLY A 1041 -25.20 -6.67 7.89
CA GLY A 1041 -26.42 -6.12 7.26
C GLY A 1041 -26.62 -6.50 5.78
N GLY A 1042 -25.78 -7.37 5.20
CA GLY A 1042 -25.89 -7.76 3.79
C GLY A 1042 -25.37 -6.70 2.80
N ARG A 1043 -24.63 -5.70 3.29
CA ARG A 1043 -23.97 -4.70 2.44
C ARG A 1043 -22.80 -5.36 1.72
N SER A 1044 -22.91 -5.46 0.40
CA SER A 1044 -21.77 -5.73 -0.47
C SER A 1044 -21.12 -4.40 -0.79
N TYR A 1045 -19.81 -4.29 -0.58
CA TYR A 1045 -19.06 -3.12 -1.03
C TYR A 1045 -18.63 -3.38 -2.48
N ASP A 1046 -19.00 -2.47 -3.38
CA ASP A 1046 -18.58 -2.54 -4.78
C ASP A 1046 -17.21 -1.89 -5.01
N THR A 1047 -16.73 -1.13 -4.02
CA THR A 1047 -15.49 -0.36 -4.09
C THR A 1047 -14.48 -0.77 -3.03
N PHE A 1048 -13.20 -0.55 -3.31
CA PHE A 1048 -12.14 -0.71 -2.31
C PHE A 1048 -12.21 0.41 -1.26
N PRO A 1049 -11.74 0.16 -0.02
CA PRO A 1049 -11.61 1.22 0.98
C PRO A 1049 -10.75 2.39 0.47
N VAL A 1050 -11.20 3.62 0.72
CA VAL A 1050 -10.47 4.82 0.29
C VAL A 1050 -9.28 5.15 1.19
N ASN A 1051 -9.29 4.68 2.44
CA ASN A 1051 -8.22 4.87 3.41
C ASN A 1051 -8.19 3.77 4.49
N SER A 1052 -7.20 3.84 5.37
CA SER A 1052 -6.99 2.87 6.45
C SER A 1052 -8.10 2.87 7.52
N PHE A 1053 -8.75 4.00 7.77
CA PHE A 1053 -9.89 4.11 8.71
C PHE A 1053 -11.10 3.33 8.21
N GLU A 1054 -11.47 3.52 6.93
CA GLU A 1054 -12.56 2.75 6.33
C GLU A 1054 -12.22 1.25 6.31
N ALA A 1055 -10.98 0.91 5.91
CA ALA A 1055 -10.53 -0.48 5.90
C ALA A 1055 -10.62 -1.12 7.30
N GLU A 1056 -10.20 -0.40 8.36
CA GLU A 1056 -10.33 -0.86 9.73
C GLU A 1056 -11.80 -1.00 10.17
N SER A 1057 -12.66 -0.03 9.86
CA SER A 1057 -14.08 -0.13 10.20
C SER A 1057 -14.75 -1.33 9.52
N ARG A 1058 -14.43 -1.63 8.26
CA ARG A 1058 -14.94 -2.82 7.55
C ARG A 1058 -14.47 -4.12 8.21
N ARG A 1059 -13.25 -4.18 8.75
CA ARG A 1059 -12.76 -5.34 9.50
C ARG A 1059 -13.46 -5.51 10.85
N ILE A 1060 -13.66 -4.41 11.59
CA ILE A 1060 -14.27 -4.44 12.93
C ILE A 1060 -15.74 -4.87 12.85
N SER A 1061 -16.49 -4.43 11.84
CA SER A 1061 -17.91 -4.79 11.68
C SER A 1061 -18.14 -6.28 11.35
N ARG A 1062 -17.08 -7.02 11.02
CA ARG A 1062 -17.13 -8.47 10.76
C ARG A 1062 -17.11 -9.33 12.03
N PHE A 1063 -16.97 -8.73 13.21
CA PHE A 1063 -16.99 -9.47 14.47
C PHE A 1063 -18.13 -8.99 15.36
N SER A 1064 -18.81 -9.94 16.02
CA SER A 1064 -19.79 -9.66 17.06
C SER A 1064 -19.55 -10.56 18.28
N ASP A 1065 -19.55 -9.95 19.46
CA ASP A 1065 -19.42 -10.62 20.76
C ASP A 1065 -20.75 -11.22 21.28
N LEU A 1066 -21.79 -11.15 20.44
CA LEU A 1066 -23.14 -11.64 20.68
C LEU A 1066 -23.56 -12.68 19.62
N GLY A 1067 -24.73 -13.29 19.85
CA GLY A 1067 -25.39 -14.13 18.84
C GLY A 1067 -24.90 -15.58 18.76
N HIS A 1068 -24.26 -16.10 19.81
CA HIS A 1068 -24.03 -17.54 20.00
C HIS A 1068 -25.35 -18.34 19.96
N THR A 1069 -25.29 -19.65 19.75
CA THR A 1069 -26.48 -20.50 19.64
C THR A 1069 -27.19 -20.60 20.99
N ALA A 1070 -28.45 -20.16 21.04
CA ALA A 1070 -29.24 -20.15 22.27
C ALA A 1070 -29.95 -21.49 22.53
N GLY A 1071 -30.16 -21.81 23.81
CA GLY A 1071 -30.94 -22.97 24.26
C GLY A 1071 -30.11 -24.25 24.44
N MET A 1072 -30.80 -25.37 24.68
CA MET A 1072 -30.18 -26.70 24.66
C MET A 1072 -29.82 -27.07 23.22
N THR A 1073 -28.57 -27.45 23.01
CA THR A 1073 -28.06 -27.83 21.68
C THR A 1073 -27.48 -29.23 21.75
N HIS A 1074 -27.49 -29.93 20.62
CA HIS A 1074 -26.80 -31.22 20.55
C HIS A 1074 -25.29 -31.03 20.73
N ARG A 1075 -24.63 -32.04 21.31
CA ARG A 1075 -23.17 -32.08 21.41
C ARG A 1075 -22.55 -31.82 20.03
N PRO A 1076 -21.54 -30.93 19.93
CA PRO A 1076 -20.86 -30.65 18.68
C PRO A 1076 -20.34 -31.93 18.00
N LYS A 1077 -20.50 -32.02 16.68
CA LYS A 1077 -20.05 -33.18 15.91
C LYS A 1077 -18.56 -33.05 15.57
N ASN A 1078 -17.83 -34.15 15.67
CA ASN A 1078 -16.42 -34.19 15.29
C ASN A 1078 -16.27 -34.46 13.78
N LEU A 1079 -15.55 -33.59 13.07
CA LEU A 1079 -15.23 -33.69 11.63
C LEU A 1079 -13.71 -33.91 11.39
N SER A 1080 -13.01 -34.60 12.29
CA SER A 1080 -11.56 -34.78 12.19
C SER A 1080 -11.13 -35.38 10.85
N HIS A 1081 -10.08 -34.83 10.25
CA HIS A 1081 -9.45 -35.33 9.03
C HIS A 1081 -7.95 -35.55 9.26
N PRO A 1082 -7.35 -36.71 8.85
CA PRO A 1082 -5.94 -37.01 9.12
C PRO A 1082 -4.93 -35.99 8.56
N HIS A 1083 -5.27 -35.35 7.44
CA HIS A 1083 -4.42 -34.32 6.82
C HIS A 1083 -4.60 -32.92 7.41
N SER A 1084 -5.57 -32.72 8.31
CA SER A 1084 -5.83 -31.41 8.94
C SER A 1084 -6.12 -31.53 10.45
N PRO A 1085 -5.23 -32.14 11.25
CA PRO A 1085 -5.46 -32.30 12.68
C PRO A 1085 -5.45 -30.99 13.49
N TYR A 1086 -4.96 -29.88 12.96
CA TYR A 1086 -4.96 -28.56 13.62
C TYR A 1086 -6.10 -27.65 13.14
N THR A 1087 -6.84 -28.05 12.11
CA THR A 1087 -7.84 -27.20 11.44
C THR A 1087 -9.16 -27.91 11.25
N LEU A 1088 -10.26 -27.29 11.70
CA LEU A 1088 -11.61 -27.69 11.32
C LEU A 1088 -11.88 -27.28 9.88
N ASP A 1089 -12.04 -28.23 8.98
CA ASP A 1089 -12.43 -27.97 7.59
C ASP A 1089 -13.96 -28.07 7.42
N LEU A 1090 -14.63 -26.92 7.45
CA LEU A 1090 -16.09 -26.85 7.32
C LEU A 1090 -16.60 -27.24 5.92
N ARG A 1091 -15.73 -27.39 4.92
CA ARG A 1091 -16.11 -27.87 3.60
C ARG A 1091 -16.54 -29.35 3.61
N LEU A 1092 -16.11 -30.09 4.64
CA LEU A 1092 -16.50 -31.49 4.88
C LEU A 1092 -17.85 -31.61 5.60
N ALA A 1093 -18.41 -30.50 6.08
CA ALA A 1093 -19.73 -30.51 6.70
C ALA A 1093 -20.83 -30.78 5.65
N PRO A 1094 -21.81 -31.64 5.92
CA PRO A 1094 -22.93 -31.89 5.00
C PRO A 1094 -23.73 -30.59 4.74
N GLY A 1095 -23.68 -30.10 3.50
CA GLY A 1095 -24.40 -28.89 3.08
C GLY A 1095 -25.88 -29.13 2.74
N PRO A 1096 -26.70 -28.07 2.69
CA PRO A 1096 -28.09 -28.14 2.22
C PRO A 1096 -28.11 -28.56 0.74
N GLY A 1097 -28.40 -29.84 0.48
CA GLY A 1097 -28.35 -30.44 -0.85
C GLY A 1097 -27.66 -31.80 -0.88
N TRP A 1098 -26.83 -32.12 0.12
CA TRP A 1098 -26.28 -33.45 0.35
C TRP A 1098 -27.34 -34.36 0.99
N LYS A 1099 -28.54 -34.43 0.40
CA LYS A 1099 -29.48 -35.49 0.74
C LYS A 1099 -28.86 -36.79 0.23
N LYS A 1100 -28.36 -37.63 1.14
CA LYS A 1100 -28.27 -39.07 0.88
C LYS A 1100 -29.66 -39.47 0.38
N LYS A 1101 -29.79 -39.88 -0.88
CA LYS A 1101 -30.88 -40.78 -1.25
C LYS A 1101 -30.67 -42.01 -0.37
N THR A 1102 -31.42 -42.10 0.72
CA THR A 1102 -31.61 -43.35 1.44
C THR A 1102 -32.24 -44.33 0.46
N SER A 1103 -31.43 -45.25 -0.06
CA SER A 1103 -31.87 -46.53 -0.61
C SER A 1103 -32.00 -47.55 0.50
#